data_AF-A0A6B1G5L8-F1
#
_entry.id   AF-A0A6B1G5L8-F1
#
_cell.length_a   1.000
_cell.length_b   1.000
_cell.length_c   1.000
_cell.angle_alpha   90.00
_cell.angle_beta   90.00
_cell.angle_gamma   90.00
#
_symmetry.space_group_name_H-M   'P 1'
#
loop_
_entity.id
_entity.type
_entity.pdbx_description
1 polymer ?
#
loop_
_entity_poly.entity_id
_entity_poly.type
_entity_poly.pdbx_seq_one_letter_code
_entity_poly.pdbx_strand_id
1 'polypeptide(L)'
;MTAPSDYRHVSYLWDDEVAAGLDPVGRLVYRSNLLGQDLRITNTGGGNTSSKYMETDPLTGETVEVLWVKGSGGDLRTSKRENFSSLYMDRIRQLRAIYDAADEKGVKTAIEDEMVGKYLHCVYDLNPRASSIDTPLHAFIPAAIVDHTHPNAVIAIAAAEDGEALTAEIFGDQLGWVDWQRPGFDLGLVMGEAAEANPAMEGIMMGGHGLINWAGDDKACYDLSLDIIEKAALYIESRDKGAETFGGQKYAALGDDEREALLAALLPALRGMVSQENVFVGTVQADEAILRFVNSHDASRLAELGTSCPDHFLRTKIKPLYVDWDPKTKDVDALLGKLASGLARYRQDYADYYDTHKHPDSPAMRDPNPTVILIPGVGMIAWGKNKSESRVTAEFYNCAVEVMRGAETVSRYAALPKQEAFDIEYWLLEEAKLRRMPPEQELARSVVVVVGAGSGIGRAIAHRVAKEGAHVVCADLNAEAAQATADELTGIYGVGIGVAGTGISACGPAIGLGVDAGDRASVRALFDQTLLAYGGIDHLVVTAGYYYPPDASGQIPDEKWDTTFDVNVKGAYIVADEARRIWESQGLPGSLVIATSVNGAVAKKGSLAYDTSKAAANHLVRELAIELAPNVRVNGLAPATVVTGSSMFPRERVISGLQKYGLPFEEWEETEALRDRLAAFYAERTLTKQAILPEDQAEAAYLLMSGALAKTTGQILNVDGGLVEAFLR
;
A
#
# COMPACT_ATOMS: atom_id res chain seq x y z
N MET A 1 -35.21 5.82 -16.28
CA MET A 1 -34.52 5.83 -14.98
C MET A 1 -35.11 4.76 -14.10
N THR A 2 -34.25 3.90 -13.59
CA THR A 2 -34.57 2.85 -12.63
C THR A 2 -34.86 3.49 -11.27
N ALA A 3 -35.84 2.99 -10.51
CA ALA A 3 -36.07 3.53 -9.17
C ALA A 3 -34.90 3.14 -8.25
N PRO A 4 -34.48 3.98 -7.28
CA PRO A 4 -33.36 3.66 -6.39
C PRO A 4 -33.48 2.32 -5.68
N SER A 5 -34.70 1.85 -5.40
CA SER A 5 -35.00 0.56 -4.77
C SER A 5 -34.70 -0.66 -5.66
N ASP A 6 -34.54 -0.43 -6.96
CA ASP A 6 -34.51 -1.49 -7.96
C ASP A 6 -33.07 -1.80 -8.43
N TYR A 7 -32.07 -1.01 -8.00
CA TYR A 7 -30.65 -1.30 -8.24
C TYR A 7 -30.19 -2.53 -7.46
N ARG A 8 -29.55 -3.47 -8.15
CA ARG A 8 -29.04 -4.74 -7.59
C ARG A 8 -27.52 -4.82 -7.65
N HIS A 9 -26.90 -4.18 -8.63
CA HIS A 9 -25.46 -4.28 -8.92
C HIS A 9 -24.69 -2.98 -8.73
N VAL A 10 -25.38 -1.88 -8.41
CA VAL A 10 -24.80 -0.60 -7.98
C VAL A 10 -25.49 -0.06 -6.72
N SER A 11 -24.83 0.85 -6.01
CA SER A 11 -25.41 1.50 -4.82
C SER A 11 -25.89 2.91 -5.14
N TYR A 12 -27.16 3.21 -4.86
CA TYR A 12 -27.69 4.57 -4.91
C TYR A 12 -27.38 5.30 -3.60
N LEU A 13 -26.54 6.34 -3.66
CA LEU A 13 -26.01 7.05 -2.50
C LEU A 13 -26.27 8.57 -2.55
N TRP A 14 -26.98 9.05 -3.57
CA TRP A 14 -27.27 10.48 -3.73
C TRP A 14 -28.31 10.97 -2.72
N ASP A 15 -28.01 12.09 -2.09
CA ASP A 15 -28.87 12.81 -1.15
C ASP A 15 -29.08 14.25 -1.64
N ASP A 16 -30.34 14.58 -1.97
CA ASP A 16 -30.73 15.89 -2.48
C ASP A 16 -30.53 17.01 -1.43
N GLU A 17 -30.65 16.72 -0.13
CA GLU A 17 -30.44 17.72 0.93
C GLU A 17 -28.96 18.08 1.04
N VAL A 18 -28.08 17.07 0.94
CA VAL A 18 -26.62 17.30 0.91
C VAL A 18 -26.25 18.08 -0.34
N ALA A 19 -26.71 17.66 -1.52
CA ALA A 19 -26.39 18.31 -2.79
C ALA A 19 -26.87 19.77 -2.86
N ALA A 20 -28.04 20.08 -2.30
CA ALA A 20 -28.60 21.43 -2.27
C ALA A 20 -27.77 22.42 -1.44
N GLY A 21 -27.04 21.93 -0.43
CA GLY A 21 -26.15 22.72 0.42
C GLY A 21 -24.78 23.01 -0.18
N LEU A 22 -24.44 22.39 -1.32
CA LEU A 22 -23.10 22.47 -1.93
C LEU A 22 -23.06 23.48 -3.08
N ASP A 23 -21.93 24.18 -3.17
CA ASP A 23 -21.61 25.00 -4.35
C ASP A 23 -21.30 24.12 -5.58
N PRO A 24 -21.19 24.67 -6.79
CA PRO A 24 -21.04 23.87 -8.01
C PRO A 24 -19.86 22.89 -7.99
N VAL A 25 -18.68 23.33 -7.53
CA VAL A 25 -17.51 22.45 -7.42
C VAL A 25 -17.66 21.45 -6.28
N GLY A 26 -18.34 21.83 -5.19
CA GLY A 26 -18.72 20.93 -4.10
C GLY A 26 -19.63 19.80 -4.56
N ARG A 27 -20.58 20.07 -5.46
CA ARG A 27 -21.43 19.02 -6.07
C ARG A 27 -20.64 18.08 -6.98
N LEU A 28 -19.69 18.60 -7.75
CA LEU A 28 -18.75 17.76 -8.52
C LEU A 28 -17.99 16.82 -7.57
N VAL A 29 -17.37 17.35 -6.51
CA VAL A 29 -16.65 16.55 -5.51
C VAL A 29 -17.57 15.50 -4.87
N TYR A 30 -18.80 15.88 -4.53
CA TYR A 30 -19.79 14.97 -3.96
C TYR A 30 -20.12 13.83 -4.93
N ARG A 31 -20.50 14.12 -6.17
CA ARG A 31 -20.75 13.13 -7.24
C ARG A 31 -19.58 12.19 -7.44
N SER A 32 -18.37 12.73 -7.53
CA SER A 32 -17.12 11.96 -7.64
C SER A 32 -16.94 10.98 -6.48
N ASN A 33 -17.14 11.44 -5.24
CA ASN A 33 -16.98 10.61 -4.05
C ASN A 33 -18.06 9.51 -3.99
N LEU A 34 -19.29 9.78 -4.41
CA LEU A 34 -20.34 8.75 -4.47
C LEU A 34 -20.00 7.64 -5.47
N LEU A 35 -19.59 8.01 -6.70
CA LEU A 35 -19.18 7.05 -7.73
C LEU A 35 -17.91 6.29 -7.28
N GLY A 36 -16.98 6.98 -6.63
CA GLY A 36 -15.73 6.42 -6.10
C GLY A 36 -15.89 5.45 -4.93
N GLN A 37 -16.97 5.56 -4.17
CA GLN A 37 -17.23 4.67 -3.03
C GLN A 37 -17.61 3.25 -3.47
N ASP A 38 -18.19 3.10 -4.66
CA ASP A 38 -18.56 1.80 -5.22
C ASP A 38 -17.48 1.30 -6.18
N LEU A 39 -16.66 0.36 -5.71
CA LEU A 39 -15.52 -0.19 -6.47
C LEU A 39 -15.94 -0.99 -7.70
N ARG A 40 -17.23 -1.30 -7.85
CA ARG A 40 -17.76 -1.90 -9.08
C ARG A 40 -17.85 -0.87 -10.21
N ILE A 41 -17.83 0.43 -9.89
CA ILE A 41 -17.97 1.57 -10.81
C ILE A 41 -16.60 2.13 -11.22
N THR A 42 -15.67 2.26 -10.27
CA THR A 42 -14.33 2.79 -10.55
C THR A 42 -13.27 2.12 -9.70
N ASN A 43 -12.13 1.87 -10.33
CA ASN A 43 -10.96 1.35 -9.65
C ASN A 43 -10.23 2.46 -8.85
N THR A 44 -9.44 2.09 -7.84
CA THR A 44 -8.61 3.05 -7.10
C THR A 44 -7.70 3.87 -8.04
N GLY A 45 -7.86 5.20 -8.02
CA GLY A 45 -7.09 6.13 -8.85
C GLY A 45 -7.55 6.26 -10.31
N GLY A 46 -8.47 5.40 -10.76
CA GLY A 46 -9.08 5.42 -12.10
C GLY A 46 -10.28 6.34 -12.22
N GLY A 47 -10.85 6.40 -13.44
CA GLY A 47 -11.94 7.28 -13.83
C GLY A 47 -11.61 8.77 -13.81
N ASN A 48 -12.48 9.59 -14.39
CA ASN A 48 -12.45 11.05 -14.31
C ASN A 48 -13.88 11.59 -14.33
N THR A 49 -14.18 12.56 -13.47
CA THR A 49 -15.46 13.28 -13.51
C THR A 49 -15.18 14.75 -13.75
N SER A 50 -16.09 15.42 -14.46
CA SER A 50 -15.95 16.84 -14.73
C SER A 50 -17.28 17.59 -14.72
N SER A 51 -17.19 18.89 -14.50
CA SER A 51 -18.29 19.82 -14.71
C SER A 51 -17.78 21.12 -15.36
N LYS A 52 -18.55 21.66 -16.30
CA LYS A 52 -18.33 22.95 -16.96
C LYS A 52 -19.24 23.98 -16.29
N TYR A 53 -18.65 24.98 -15.63
CA TYR A 53 -19.37 26.01 -14.90
C TYR A 53 -19.00 27.41 -15.40
N MET A 54 -19.95 28.35 -15.32
CA MET A 54 -19.65 29.76 -15.57
C MET A 54 -19.10 30.40 -14.29
N GLU A 55 -17.91 30.99 -14.39
CA GLU A 55 -17.22 31.66 -13.27
C GLU A 55 -16.69 33.03 -13.65
N THR A 56 -16.35 33.85 -12.66
CA THR A 56 -15.77 35.18 -12.88
C THR A 56 -14.26 35.08 -12.99
N ASP A 57 -13.73 35.41 -14.17
CA ASP A 57 -12.30 35.44 -14.42
C ASP A 57 -11.59 36.46 -13.48
N PRO A 58 -10.58 36.03 -12.70
CA PRO A 58 -9.94 36.88 -11.70
C PRO A 58 -9.08 38.02 -12.29
N LEU A 59 -8.71 37.93 -13.57
CA LEU A 59 -7.87 38.92 -14.26
C LEU A 59 -8.70 39.98 -14.98
N THR A 60 -9.80 39.57 -15.60
CA THR A 60 -10.63 40.40 -16.49
C THR A 60 -11.95 40.83 -15.84
N GLY A 61 -12.45 40.06 -14.87
CA GLY A 61 -13.78 40.23 -14.28
C GLY A 61 -14.93 39.76 -15.19
N GLU A 62 -14.63 39.17 -16.35
CA GLU A 62 -15.65 38.65 -17.27
C GLU A 62 -16.17 37.28 -16.79
N THR A 63 -17.38 36.92 -17.20
CA THR A 63 -17.90 35.57 -16.96
C THR A 63 -17.37 34.62 -18.04
N VAL A 64 -16.65 33.59 -17.63
CA VAL A 64 -16.00 32.60 -18.49
C VAL A 64 -16.49 31.19 -18.16
N GLU A 65 -16.48 30.30 -19.15
CA GLU A 65 -16.76 28.87 -18.93
C GLU A 65 -15.48 28.15 -18.48
N VAL A 66 -15.54 27.50 -17.33
CA VAL A 66 -14.43 26.81 -16.67
C VAL A 66 -14.74 25.32 -16.58
N LEU A 67 -13.82 24.50 -17.08
CA LEU A 67 -13.82 23.05 -16.89
C LEU A 67 -13.15 22.72 -15.56
N TRP A 68 -13.89 22.12 -14.64
CA TRP A 68 -13.33 21.40 -13.50
C TRP A 68 -13.29 19.92 -13.82
N VAL A 69 -12.12 19.30 -13.78
CA VAL A 69 -11.93 17.87 -14.07
C VAL A 69 -10.98 17.25 -13.06
N LYS A 70 -11.19 15.99 -12.69
CA LYS A 70 -10.25 15.30 -11.78
C LYS A 70 -8.83 15.33 -12.38
N GLY A 71 -7.87 15.82 -11.61
CA GLY A 71 -6.46 15.89 -12.01
C GLY A 71 -5.73 14.55 -11.89
N SER A 72 -4.56 14.45 -12.53
CA SER A 72 -3.78 13.21 -12.68
C SER A 72 -3.41 12.51 -11.35
N GLY A 73 -3.82 11.26 -11.15
CA GLY A 73 -3.41 10.42 -10.00
C GLY A 73 -4.22 10.63 -8.70
N GLY A 74 -5.37 11.31 -8.75
CA GLY A 74 -6.32 11.37 -7.63
C GLY A 74 -7.29 10.18 -7.61
N ASP A 75 -7.69 9.75 -6.42
CA ASP A 75 -8.75 8.74 -6.19
C ASP A 75 -10.11 9.43 -6.05
N LEU A 76 -11.08 9.08 -6.90
CA LEU A 76 -12.44 9.65 -6.88
C LEU A 76 -13.12 9.48 -5.53
N ARG A 77 -12.87 8.39 -4.80
CA ARG A 77 -13.50 8.07 -3.51
C ARG A 77 -13.20 9.09 -2.40
N THR A 78 -11.96 9.57 -2.39
CA THR A 78 -11.43 10.43 -1.33
C THR A 78 -11.08 11.81 -1.88
N SER A 79 -11.64 12.17 -3.03
CA SER A 79 -11.32 13.42 -3.70
C SER A 79 -11.87 14.61 -2.91
N LYS A 80 -11.04 15.64 -2.85
CA LYS A 80 -11.34 16.98 -2.35
C LYS A 80 -11.20 17.97 -3.49
N ARG A 81 -11.58 19.23 -3.27
CA ARG A 81 -11.47 20.28 -4.29
C ARG A 81 -10.04 20.39 -4.85
N GLU A 82 -9.01 20.24 -4.01
CA GLU A 82 -7.60 20.30 -4.46
C GLU A 82 -7.20 19.18 -5.45
N ASN A 83 -8.02 18.13 -5.59
CA ASN A 83 -7.76 17.05 -6.52
C ASN A 83 -8.26 17.34 -7.95
N PHE A 84 -9.03 18.42 -8.16
CA PHE A 84 -9.55 18.84 -9.47
C PHE A 84 -8.72 19.97 -10.07
N SER A 85 -8.38 19.85 -11.36
CA SER A 85 -7.81 20.93 -12.14
C SER A 85 -8.91 21.78 -12.76
N SER A 86 -8.68 23.09 -12.83
CA SER A 86 -9.60 24.06 -13.44
C SER A 86 -8.96 24.66 -14.69
N LEU A 87 -9.69 24.70 -15.79
CA LEU A 87 -9.19 25.19 -17.07
C LEU A 87 -10.22 26.07 -17.79
N TYR A 88 -9.72 27.10 -18.48
CA TYR A 88 -10.49 27.93 -19.40
C TYR A 88 -10.95 27.12 -20.62
N MET A 89 -12.26 26.99 -20.81
CA MET A 89 -12.81 26.21 -21.93
C MET A 89 -12.50 26.81 -23.30
N ASP A 90 -12.49 28.13 -23.44
CA ASP A 90 -12.12 28.80 -24.68
C ASP A 90 -10.66 28.50 -25.07
N ARG A 91 -9.75 28.46 -24.09
CA ARG A 91 -8.33 28.14 -24.29
C ARG A 91 -8.13 26.67 -24.66
N ILE A 92 -8.81 25.73 -24.00
CA ILE A 92 -8.73 24.31 -24.40
C ILE A 92 -9.24 24.15 -25.83
N ARG A 93 -10.39 24.75 -26.18
CA ARG A 93 -10.93 24.66 -27.55
C ARG A 93 -9.96 25.24 -28.60
N GLN A 94 -9.23 26.30 -28.27
CA GLN A 94 -8.20 26.88 -29.15
C GLN A 94 -7.02 25.92 -29.41
N LEU A 95 -6.75 24.97 -28.51
CA LEU A 95 -5.71 23.96 -28.73
C LEU A 95 -5.97 23.08 -29.95
N ARG A 96 -7.24 22.90 -30.36
CA ARG A 96 -7.60 22.15 -31.56
C ARG A 96 -6.92 22.73 -32.81
N ALA A 97 -6.84 24.05 -32.92
CA ALA A 97 -6.18 24.70 -34.06
C ALA A 97 -4.67 24.41 -34.12
N ILE A 98 -4.03 24.24 -32.96
CA ILE A 98 -2.62 23.85 -32.88
C ILE A 98 -2.46 22.40 -33.33
N TYR A 99 -3.32 21.51 -32.83
CA TYR A 99 -3.33 20.10 -33.19
C TYR A 99 -3.58 19.88 -34.70
N ASP A 100 -4.56 20.59 -35.24
CA ASP A 100 -4.94 20.49 -36.65
C ASP A 100 -3.91 21.09 -37.62
N ALA A 101 -3.05 22.00 -37.14
CA ALA A 101 -2.00 22.62 -37.93
C ALA A 101 -0.69 21.82 -37.96
N ALA A 102 -0.57 20.74 -37.18
CA ALA A 102 0.61 19.89 -37.19
C ALA A 102 0.75 19.12 -38.52
N ASP A 103 1.99 18.94 -38.98
CA ASP A 103 2.29 18.21 -40.23
C ASP A 103 1.86 16.74 -40.16
N GLU A 104 1.94 16.15 -38.96
CA GLU A 104 1.48 14.79 -38.65
C GLU A 104 0.66 14.85 -37.34
N LYS A 105 -0.53 14.25 -37.36
CA LYS A 105 -1.46 14.22 -36.22
C LYS A 105 -2.17 12.87 -36.12
N GLY A 106 -2.77 12.62 -34.97
CA GLY A 106 -3.39 11.35 -34.61
C GLY A 106 -2.66 10.66 -33.47
N VAL A 107 -3.15 9.47 -33.13
CA VAL A 107 -2.65 8.65 -32.02
C VAL A 107 -1.15 8.35 -32.17
N LYS A 108 -0.40 8.41 -31.06
CA LYS A 108 1.05 8.13 -31.00
C LYS A 108 1.94 9.02 -31.89
N THR A 109 1.49 10.23 -32.22
CA THR A 109 2.30 11.23 -32.92
C THR A 109 2.99 12.18 -31.93
N ALA A 110 4.00 12.92 -32.38
CA ALA A 110 4.71 13.88 -31.53
C ALA A 110 3.77 14.98 -30.99
N ILE A 111 2.85 15.47 -31.83
CA ILE A 111 1.89 16.50 -31.42
C ILE A 111 0.95 16.00 -30.31
N GLU A 112 0.54 14.73 -30.36
CA GLU A 112 -0.32 14.10 -29.34
C GLU A 112 0.32 14.17 -27.95
N ASP A 113 1.60 13.83 -27.83
CA ASP A 113 2.32 13.91 -26.56
C ASP A 113 2.60 15.36 -26.14
N GLU A 114 2.88 16.26 -27.10
CA GLU A 114 3.09 17.69 -26.83
C GLU A 114 1.84 18.37 -26.25
N MET A 115 0.64 17.91 -26.61
CA MET A 115 -0.62 18.51 -26.16
C MET A 115 -0.77 18.51 -24.64
N VAL A 116 -0.25 17.49 -23.96
CA VAL A 116 -0.31 17.37 -22.50
C VAL A 116 0.39 18.55 -21.82
N GLY A 117 1.52 19.00 -22.38
CA GLY A 117 2.23 20.17 -21.89
C GLY A 117 1.47 21.48 -22.11
N LYS A 118 0.57 21.54 -23.11
CA LYS A 118 -0.19 22.75 -23.43
C LYS A 118 -1.33 23.02 -22.46
N TYR A 119 -1.81 22.02 -21.72
CA TYR A 119 -2.88 22.21 -20.72
C TYR A 119 -2.50 23.23 -19.63
N LEU A 120 -1.20 23.38 -19.34
CA LEU A 120 -0.68 24.39 -18.41
C LEU A 120 -1.00 25.83 -18.86
N HIS A 121 -1.14 26.09 -20.16
CA HIS A 121 -1.54 27.40 -20.69
C HIS A 121 -3.04 27.65 -20.62
N CYS A 122 -3.83 26.64 -20.27
CA CYS A 122 -5.28 26.74 -20.15
C CYS A 122 -5.73 26.81 -18.69
N VAL A 123 -4.82 26.78 -17.71
CA VAL A 123 -5.16 26.78 -16.28
C VAL A 123 -5.95 28.02 -15.89
N TYR A 124 -7.09 27.81 -15.23
CA TYR A 124 -7.91 28.83 -14.61
C TYR A 124 -7.47 29.05 -13.16
N ASP A 125 -7.42 30.33 -12.76
CA ASP A 125 -7.15 30.79 -11.38
C ASP A 125 -5.90 30.17 -10.72
N LEU A 126 -4.82 30.04 -11.50
CA LEU A 126 -3.52 29.51 -11.04
C LEU A 126 -3.62 28.16 -10.31
N ASN A 127 -4.65 27.35 -10.61
CA ASN A 127 -4.85 26.07 -9.96
C ASN A 127 -3.62 25.17 -10.18
N PRO A 128 -2.91 24.76 -9.10
CA PRO A 128 -1.65 24.04 -9.22
C PRO A 128 -1.84 22.56 -9.58
N ARG A 129 -3.09 22.07 -9.61
CA ARG A 129 -3.38 20.67 -9.86
C ARG A 129 -3.15 20.33 -11.34
N ALA A 130 -2.23 19.40 -11.60
CA ALA A 130 -1.98 18.89 -12.94
C ALA A 130 -3.22 18.20 -13.52
N SER A 131 -3.60 18.58 -14.73
CA SER A 131 -4.72 18.00 -15.48
C SER A 131 -4.46 16.55 -15.88
N SER A 132 -5.53 15.74 -15.98
CA SER A 132 -5.45 14.38 -16.52
C SER A 132 -5.14 14.41 -18.02
N ILE A 133 -4.58 13.32 -18.53
CA ILE A 133 -4.45 13.14 -19.98
C ILE A 133 -5.80 13.07 -20.67
N ASP A 134 -6.83 12.61 -19.95
CA ASP A 134 -8.22 12.49 -20.42
C ASP A 134 -8.99 13.82 -20.42
N THR A 135 -8.37 14.93 -20.02
CA THR A 135 -9.01 16.26 -20.03
C THR A 135 -9.72 16.58 -21.36
N PRO A 136 -9.17 16.24 -22.55
CA PRO A 136 -9.84 16.43 -23.83
C PRO A 136 -11.17 15.69 -23.97
N LEU A 137 -11.30 14.47 -23.42
CA LEU A 137 -12.55 13.71 -23.44
C LEU A 137 -13.67 14.51 -22.75
N HIS A 138 -13.33 15.15 -21.63
CA HIS A 138 -14.26 16.00 -20.88
C HIS A 138 -14.51 17.36 -21.55
N ALA A 139 -13.52 17.91 -22.24
CA ALA A 139 -13.62 19.24 -22.86
C ALA A 139 -14.42 19.23 -24.16
N PHE A 140 -14.20 18.24 -25.03
CA PHE A 140 -14.79 18.22 -26.38
C PHE A 140 -16.19 17.60 -26.44
N ILE A 141 -16.61 16.84 -25.42
CA ILE A 141 -18.03 16.49 -25.26
C ILE A 141 -18.83 17.77 -24.97
N PRO A 142 -19.90 18.08 -25.71
CA PRO A 142 -20.61 19.37 -25.61
C PRO A 142 -21.41 19.54 -24.30
N ALA A 143 -21.67 18.46 -23.56
CA ALA A 143 -22.45 18.49 -22.33
C ALA A 143 -21.73 19.16 -21.14
N ALA A 144 -22.50 19.76 -20.23
CA ALA A 144 -21.95 20.46 -19.06
C ALA A 144 -21.32 19.49 -18.05
N ILE A 145 -21.92 18.31 -17.86
CA ILE A 145 -21.53 17.34 -16.87
C ILE A 145 -21.14 16.04 -17.56
N VAL A 146 -19.93 15.54 -17.28
CA VAL A 146 -19.37 14.36 -17.93
C VAL A 146 -18.72 13.46 -16.88
N ASP A 147 -19.07 12.18 -16.91
CA ASP A 147 -18.47 11.13 -16.09
C ASP A 147 -17.78 10.12 -17.01
N HIS A 148 -16.51 9.87 -16.74
CA HIS A 148 -15.74 8.77 -17.32
C HIS A 148 -15.39 7.80 -16.19
N THR A 149 -15.91 6.58 -16.26
CA THR A 149 -15.74 5.56 -15.22
C THR A 149 -15.26 4.24 -15.81
N HIS A 150 -14.86 3.31 -14.94
CA HIS A 150 -14.30 2.01 -15.32
C HIS A 150 -15.09 0.86 -14.67
N PRO A 151 -16.40 0.71 -14.96
CA PRO A 151 -17.22 -0.29 -14.27
C PRO A 151 -16.90 -1.68 -14.77
N ASN A 152 -16.76 -2.66 -13.86
CA ASN A 152 -16.42 -4.04 -14.25
C ASN A 152 -17.41 -4.62 -15.27
N ALA A 153 -18.72 -4.38 -15.08
CA ALA A 153 -19.75 -4.87 -15.99
C ALA A 153 -19.66 -4.25 -17.40
N VAL A 154 -19.34 -2.96 -17.48
CA VAL A 154 -19.21 -2.24 -18.77
C VAL A 154 -17.91 -2.66 -19.45
N ILE A 155 -16.80 -2.74 -18.73
CA ILE A 155 -15.52 -3.20 -19.27
C ILE A 155 -15.63 -4.66 -19.74
N ALA A 156 -16.40 -5.50 -19.06
CA ALA A 156 -16.66 -6.87 -19.53
C ALA A 156 -17.30 -6.91 -20.91
N ILE A 157 -18.27 -6.03 -21.21
CA ILE A 157 -18.84 -5.90 -22.55
C ILE A 157 -17.80 -5.31 -23.52
N ALA A 158 -17.07 -4.28 -23.10
CA ALA A 158 -16.07 -3.62 -23.95
C ALA A 158 -14.85 -4.50 -24.27
N ALA A 159 -14.55 -5.49 -23.43
CA ALA A 159 -13.46 -6.46 -23.59
C ALA A 159 -13.94 -7.81 -24.12
N ALA A 160 -15.21 -7.93 -24.52
CA ALA A 160 -15.72 -9.08 -25.23
C ALA A 160 -15.34 -8.99 -26.72
N GLU A 161 -15.09 -10.14 -27.36
CA GLU A 161 -14.76 -10.24 -28.80
C GLU A 161 -15.82 -9.55 -29.70
N ASP A 162 -17.09 -9.57 -29.27
CA ASP A 162 -18.24 -8.97 -29.97
C ASP A 162 -18.75 -7.67 -29.31
N GLY A 163 -17.87 -6.91 -28.63
CA GLY A 163 -18.25 -5.78 -27.77
C GLY A 163 -19.12 -4.70 -28.43
N GLU A 164 -18.85 -4.34 -29.69
CA GLU A 164 -19.66 -3.37 -30.45
C GLU A 164 -21.10 -3.87 -30.65
N ALA A 165 -21.25 -5.13 -31.09
CA ALA A 165 -22.56 -5.73 -31.31
C ALA A 165 -23.35 -5.89 -30.01
N LEU A 166 -22.68 -6.29 -28.92
CA LEU A 166 -23.29 -6.37 -27.59
C LEU A 166 -23.71 -5.00 -27.07
N THR A 167 -22.92 -3.96 -27.33
CA THR A 167 -23.29 -2.57 -26.97
C THR A 167 -24.59 -2.17 -27.67
N ALA A 168 -24.71 -2.43 -28.98
CA ALA A 168 -25.92 -2.15 -29.74
C ALA A 168 -27.12 -3.00 -29.24
N GLU A 169 -26.91 -4.27 -28.88
CA GLU A 169 -27.97 -5.13 -28.33
C GLU A 169 -28.50 -4.61 -26.98
N ILE A 170 -27.60 -4.22 -26.09
CA ILE A 170 -27.95 -3.82 -24.72
C ILE A 170 -28.53 -2.40 -24.74
N PHE A 171 -27.87 -1.45 -25.40
CA PHE A 171 -28.14 -0.03 -25.25
C PHE A 171 -28.86 0.60 -26.45
N GLY A 172 -28.90 -0.07 -27.60
CA GLY A 172 -29.44 0.51 -28.83
C GLY A 172 -28.70 1.80 -29.19
N ASP A 173 -29.45 2.84 -29.57
CA ASP A 173 -28.88 4.14 -29.95
C ASP A 173 -28.49 5.03 -28.75
N GLN A 174 -28.71 4.57 -27.51
CA GLN A 174 -28.41 5.33 -26.29
C GLN A 174 -26.90 5.54 -26.11
N LEU A 175 -26.10 4.50 -26.39
CA LEU A 175 -24.64 4.53 -26.29
C LEU A 175 -23.98 4.27 -27.65
N GLY A 176 -23.01 5.11 -28.01
CA GLY A 176 -22.13 4.87 -29.14
C GLY A 176 -21.02 3.86 -28.82
N TRP A 177 -20.30 3.42 -29.85
CA TRP A 177 -19.08 2.62 -29.73
C TRP A 177 -17.90 3.35 -30.37
N VAL A 178 -16.75 3.31 -29.72
CA VAL A 178 -15.46 3.70 -30.28
C VAL A 178 -14.49 2.56 -30.02
N ASP A 179 -13.78 2.13 -31.05
CA ASP A 179 -12.74 1.11 -30.93
C ASP A 179 -11.66 1.54 -29.94
N TRP A 180 -10.86 0.58 -29.47
CA TRP A 180 -9.73 0.91 -28.62
C TRP A 180 -8.89 2.01 -29.26
N GLN A 181 -8.56 3.02 -28.47
CA GLN A 181 -7.64 4.08 -28.81
C GLN A 181 -6.91 4.56 -27.56
N ARG A 182 -5.62 4.90 -27.69
CA ARG A 182 -4.83 5.44 -26.58
C ARG A 182 -5.49 6.73 -26.07
N PRO A 183 -5.67 6.90 -24.74
CA PRO A 183 -6.21 8.14 -24.21
C PRO A 183 -5.32 9.34 -24.51
N GLY A 184 -5.96 10.48 -24.81
CA GLY A 184 -5.27 11.71 -25.21
C GLY A 184 -6.16 12.72 -25.91
N PHE A 185 -5.54 13.66 -26.63
CA PHE A 185 -6.19 14.76 -27.31
C PHE A 185 -7.02 14.29 -28.49
N ASP A 186 -6.46 13.41 -29.32
CA ASP A 186 -7.16 12.86 -30.49
C ASP A 186 -8.46 12.14 -30.11
N LEU A 187 -8.42 11.31 -29.05
CA LEU A 187 -9.58 10.57 -28.58
C LEU A 187 -10.71 11.50 -28.14
N GLY A 188 -10.35 12.62 -27.50
CA GLY A 188 -11.31 13.66 -27.15
C GLY A 188 -11.99 14.28 -28.38
N LEU A 189 -11.24 14.50 -29.47
CA LEU A 189 -11.81 15.00 -30.73
C LEU A 189 -12.76 13.98 -31.36
N VAL A 190 -12.34 12.71 -31.46
CA VAL A 190 -13.16 11.62 -32.01
C VAL A 190 -14.49 11.49 -31.25
N MET A 191 -14.45 11.53 -29.92
CA MET A 191 -15.66 11.46 -29.09
C MET A 191 -16.54 12.71 -29.21
N GLY A 192 -15.93 13.90 -29.26
CA GLY A 192 -16.66 15.14 -29.47
C GLY A 192 -17.41 15.12 -30.80
N GLU A 193 -16.76 14.68 -31.87
CA GLU A 193 -17.38 14.56 -33.20
C GLU A 193 -18.49 13.50 -33.23
N ALA A 194 -18.31 12.36 -32.54
CA ALA A 194 -19.36 11.36 -32.40
C ALA A 194 -20.58 11.90 -31.63
N ALA A 195 -20.37 12.63 -30.54
CA ALA A 195 -21.43 13.26 -29.76
C ALA A 195 -22.15 14.38 -30.53
N GLU A 196 -21.43 15.16 -31.34
CA GLU A 196 -22.01 16.18 -32.22
C GLU A 196 -22.83 15.57 -33.37
N ALA A 197 -22.37 14.45 -33.93
CA ALA A 197 -23.07 13.74 -35.01
C ALA A 197 -24.38 13.08 -34.55
N ASN A 198 -24.46 12.68 -33.28
CA ASN A 198 -25.66 12.12 -32.67
C ASN A 198 -26.01 12.80 -31.33
N PRO A 199 -26.75 13.94 -31.35
CA PRO A 199 -27.11 14.67 -30.14
C PRO A 199 -28.05 13.92 -29.18
N ALA A 200 -28.63 12.79 -29.60
CA ALA A 200 -29.48 11.95 -28.74
C ALA A 200 -28.65 10.93 -27.93
N MET A 201 -27.36 10.78 -28.22
CA MET A 201 -26.46 9.91 -27.50
C MET A 201 -26.21 10.45 -26.09
N GLU A 202 -26.21 9.56 -25.11
CA GLU A 202 -26.01 9.88 -23.69
C GLU A 202 -24.64 9.39 -23.17
N GLY A 203 -23.93 8.60 -23.97
CA GLY A 203 -22.58 8.13 -23.66
C GLY A 203 -21.95 7.29 -24.78
N ILE A 204 -20.70 6.90 -24.58
CA ILE A 204 -19.90 6.09 -25.49
C ILE A 204 -19.24 4.95 -24.71
N MET A 205 -19.36 3.74 -25.25
CA MET A 205 -18.56 2.58 -24.86
C MET A 205 -17.22 2.63 -25.59
N MET A 206 -16.13 2.59 -24.83
CA MET A 206 -14.78 2.55 -25.38
C MET A 206 -14.23 1.13 -25.32
N GLY A 207 -13.95 0.53 -26.49
CA GLY A 207 -13.41 -0.82 -26.61
C GLY A 207 -12.16 -1.03 -25.73
N GLY A 208 -12.23 -2.02 -24.84
CA GLY A 208 -11.15 -2.35 -23.89
C GLY A 208 -10.79 -1.27 -22.86
N HIS A 209 -11.53 -0.16 -22.74
CA HIS A 209 -11.17 0.95 -21.83
C HIS A 209 -12.24 1.21 -20.76
N GLY A 210 -13.45 1.61 -21.13
CA GLY A 210 -14.47 1.97 -20.14
C GLY A 210 -15.67 2.72 -20.70
N LEU A 211 -16.36 3.44 -19.81
CA LEU A 211 -17.57 4.20 -20.11
C LEU A 211 -17.28 5.69 -20.03
N ILE A 212 -17.80 6.46 -20.98
CA ILE A 212 -17.98 7.90 -20.82
C ILE A 212 -19.44 8.26 -21.08
N ASN A 213 -20.06 9.02 -20.19
CA ASN A 213 -21.45 9.43 -20.30
C ASN A 213 -21.63 10.86 -19.80
N TRP A 214 -22.74 11.48 -20.17
CA TRP A 214 -22.97 12.88 -19.87
C TRP A 214 -24.43 13.24 -19.69
N ALA A 215 -24.70 14.30 -18.95
CA ALA A 215 -26.04 14.83 -18.73
C ALA A 215 -26.05 16.35 -18.52
N GLY A 216 -27.25 16.91 -18.32
CA GLY A 216 -27.45 18.35 -18.11
C GLY A 216 -27.11 18.85 -16.71
N ASP A 217 -27.14 17.99 -15.70
CA ASP A 217 -26.85 18.33 -14.30
C ASP A 217 -26.18 17.18 -13.54
N ASP A 218 -25.65 17.48 -12.34
CA ASP A 218 -24.87 16.55 -11.52
C ASP A 218 -25.64 15.28 -11.16
N LYS A 219 -26.93 15.41 -10.80
CA LYS A 219 -27.76 14.29 -10.37
C LYS A 219 -28.16 13.43 -11.56
N ALA A 220 -28.57 14.06 -12.67
CA ALA A 220 -28.90 13.35 -13.90
C ALA A 220 -27.70 12.54 -14.43
N CYS A 221 -26.49 13.07 -14.34
CA CYS A 221 -25.27 12.36 -14.77
C CYS A 221 -24.95 11.19 -13.83
N TYR A 222 -25.12 11.38 -12.53
CA TYR A 222 -25.00 10.30 -11.54
C TYR A 222 -26.02 9.18 -11.78
N ASP A 223 -27.30 9.53 -11.90
CA ASP A 223 -28.40 8.59 -12.13
C ASP A 223 -28.18 7.81 -13.45
N LEU A 224 -27.76 8.49 -14.52
CA LEU A 224 -27.44 7.87 -15.82
C LEU A 224 -26.25 6.90 -15.73
N SER A 225 -25.19 7.29 -15.03
CA SER A 225 -24.02 6.42 -14.81
C SER A 225 -24.47 5.11 -14.15
N LEU A 226 -25.30 5.19 -13.10
CA LEU A 226 -25.82 4.00 -12.42
C LEU A 226 -26.73 3.14 -13.32
N ASP A 227 -27.65 3.77 -14.06
CA ASP A 227 -28.57 3.08 -14.98
C ASP A 227 -27.82 2.27 -16.06
N ILE A 228 -26.77 2.86 -16.65
CA ILE A 228 -25.95 2.18 -17.67
C ILE A 228 -25.26 0.95 -17.08
N ILE A 229 -24.64 1.12 -15.90
CA ILE A 229 -23.87 0.07 -15.23
C ILE A 229 -24.79 -1.08 -14.78
N GLU A 230 -25.93 -0.74 -14.17
CA GLU A 230 -26.94 -1.71 -13.74
C GLU A 230 -27.44 -2.52 -14.93
N LYS A 231 -27.73 -1.86 -16.05
CA LYS A 231 -28.22 -2.53 -17.26
C LYS A 231 -27.21 -3.51 -17.85
N ALA A 232 -25.92 -3.13 -17.90
CA ALA A 232 -24.85 -4.05 -18.29
C ALA A 232 -24.75 -5.25 -17.32
N ALA A 233 -24.78 -4.98 -16.01
CA ALA A 233 -24.66 -6.00 -14.98
C ALA A 233 -25.83 -7.00 -15.00
N LEU A 234 -27.07 -6.52 -15.16
CA LEU A 234 -28.26 -7.37 -15.31
C LEU A 234 -28.20 -8.23 -16.58
N TYR A 235 -27.67 -7.68 -17.67
CA TYR A 235 -27.48 -8.44 -18.92
C TYR A 235 -26.48 -9.59 -18.72
N ILE A 236 -25.35 -9.32 -18.07
CA ILE A 236 -24.34 -10.35 -17.71
C ILE A 236 -24.96 -11.38 -16.76
N GLU A 237 -25.60 -10.95 -15.68
CA GLU A 237 -26.23 -11.83 -14.69
C GLU A 237 -27.24 -12.79 -15.34
N SER A 238 -28.06 -12.30 -16.28
CA SER A 238 -29.06 -13.13 -16.97
C SER A 238 -28.46 -14.27 -17.80
N ARG A 239 -27.15 -14.24 -18.06
CA ARG A 239 -26.39 -15.22 -18.85
C ARG A 239 -25.33 -15.96 -18.03
N ASP A 240 -25.12 -15.58 -16.77
CA ASP A 240 -24.09 -16.18 -15.92
C ASP A 240 -24.34 -17.67 -15.70
N LYS A 241 -23.29 -18.47 -15.90
CA LYS A 241 -23.32 -19.93 -15.74
C LYS A 241 -22.86 -20.34 -14.35
N GLY A 242 -22.67 -19.39 -13.43
CA GLY A 242 -22.23 -19.63 -12.06
C GLY A 242 -20.84 -20.25 -12.03
N ALA A 243 -20.71 -21.42 -11.41
CA ALA A 243 -19.44 -22.14 -11.33
C ALA A 243 -18.88 -22.56 -12.71
N GLU A 244 -19.73 -22.68 -13.71
CA GLU A 244 -19.35 -23.11 -15.07
C GLU A 244 -18.83 -21.98 -15.96
N THR A 245 -18.88 -20.72 -15.50
CA THR A 245 -18.46 -19.55 -16.29
C THR A 245 -16.97 -19.59 -16.66
N PHE A 246 -16.12 -20.14 -15.79
CA PHE A 246 -14.70 -20.40 -16.07
C PHE A 246 -14.39 -21.88 -16.36
N GLY A 247 -15.35 -22.56 -17.01
CA GLY A 247 -15.20 -23.97 -17.39
C GLY A 247 -15.32 -24.96 -16.22
N GLY A 248 -15.89 -24.53 -15.09
CA GLY A 248 -16.10 -25.37 -13.91
C GLY A 248 -14.91 -25.38 -12.94
N GLN A 249 -15.11 -25.99 -11.77
CA GLN A 249 -14.10 -26.10 -10.72
C GLN A 249 -13.12 -27.25 -10.98
N LYS A 250 -11.82 -26.93 -11.15
CA LYS A 250 -10.70 -27.88 -11.25
C LYS A 250 -10.16 -28.30 -9.89
N TYR A 251 -10.04 -27.35 -8.95
CA TYR A 251 -9.44 -27.56 -7.63
C TYR A 251 -10.38 -27.11 -6.48
N ALA A 252 -10.21 -27.67 -5.29
CA ALA A 252 -10.91 -27.22 -4.09
C ALA A 252 -10.08 -26.16 -3.35
N ALA A 253 -10.75 -25.14 -2.80
CA ALA A 253 -10.11 -24.18 -1.90
C ALA A 253 -9.61 -24.87 -0.63
N LEU A 254 -8.46 -24.45 -0.10
CA LEU A 254 -8.01 -24.84 1.23
C LEU A 254 -8.85 -24.13 2.29
N GLY A 255 -9.04 -24.79 3.44
CA GLY A 255 -9.61 -24.15 4.62
C GLY A 255 -8.71 -23.03 5.13
N ASP A 256 -9.29 -22.06 5.84
CA ASP A 256 -8.60 -20.84 6.23
C ASP A 256 -7.33 -21.11 7.06
N ASP A 257 -7.42 -21.93 8.11
CA ASP A 257 -6.25 -22.31 8.94
C ASP A 257 -5.15 -23.01 8.13
N GLU A 258 -5.53 -23.90 7.21
CA GLU A 258 -4.58 -24.62 6.36
C GLU A 258 -3.89 -23.70 5.38
N ARG A 259 -4.63 -22.73 4.84
CA ARG A 259 -4.13 -21.71 3.93
C ARG A 259 -3.18 -20.75 4.64
N GLU A 260 -3.53 -20.28 5.84
CA GLU A 260 -2.68 -19.40 6.63
C GLU A 260 -1.36 -20.08 7.02
N ALA A 261 -1.41 -21.34 7.47
CA ALA A 261 -0.20 -22.11 7.78
C ALA A 261 0.69 -22.32 6.54
N LEU A 262 0.09 -22.60 5.38
CA LEU A 262 0.82 -22.72 4.11
C LEU A 262 1.45 -21.38 3.71
N LEU A 263 0.72 -20.28 3.82
CA LEU A 263 1.21 -18.94 3.50
C LEU A 263 2.34 -18.50 4.43
N ALA A 264 2.24 -18.75 5.73
CA ALA A 264 3.31 -18.45 6.69
C ALA A 264 4.61 -19.20 6.34
N ALA A 265 4.52 -20.45 5.87
CA ALA A 265 5.69 -21.21 5.40
C ALA A 265 6.21 -20.73 4.03
N LEU A 266 5.34 -20.20 3.17
CA LEU A 266 5.64 -19.86 1.78
C LEU A 266 6.18 -18.43 1.59
N LEU A 267 5.56 -17.46 2.26
CA LEU A 267 5.74 -16.03 1.99
C LEU A 267 7.18 -15.54 2.14
N PRO A 268 7.96 -15.94 3.18
CA PRO A 268 9.35 -15.49 3.30
C PRO A 268 10.19 -15.85 2.07
N ALA A 269 10.18 -17.13 1.67
CA ALA A 269 10.89 -17.61 0.49
C ALA A 269 10.39 -16.93 -0.78
N LEU A 270 9.08 -16.80 -0.95
CA LEU A 270 8.51 -16.18 -2.13
C LEU A 270 8.90 -14.69 -2.25
N ARG A 271 8.84 -13.94 -1.14
CA ARG A 271 9.30 -12.55 -1.08
C ARG A 271 10.76 -12.46 -1.47
N GLY A 272 11.60 -13.32 -0.91
CA GLY A 272 13.01 -13.45 -1.29
C GLY A 272 13.22 -13.68 -2.79
N MET A 273 12.44 -14.58 -3.37
CA MET A 273 12.52 -14.89 -4.80
C MET A 273 12.13 -13.70 -5.67
N VAL A 274 11.11 -12.90 -5.33
CA VAL A 274 10.70 -11.73 -6.12
C VAL A 274 11.53 -10.48 -5.83
N SER A 275 12.25 -10.43 -4.71
CA SER A 275 13.01 -9.25 -4.26
C SER A 275 14.49 -9.26 -4.64
N GLN A 276 14.82 -9.68 -5.88
CA GLN A 276 16.22 -9.78 -6.33
C GLN A 276 16.87 -8.42 -6.63
N GLU A 277 16.12 -7.50 -7.24
CA GLU A 277 16.59 -6.14 -7.55
C GLU A 277 16.02 -5.13 -6.54
N ASN A 278 14.76 -5.32 -6.17
CA ASN A 278 13.97 -4.41 -5.37
C ASN A 278 13.22 -5.18 -4.28
N VAL A 279 13.29 -4.72 -3.04
CA VAL A 279 12.49 -5.31 -1.96
C VAL A 279 11.00 -4.99 -2.16
N PHE A 280 10.13 -5.97 -1.98
CA PHE A 280 8.68 -5.83 -2.14
C PHE A 280 7.93 -6.12 -0.83
N VAL A 281 6.74 -5.55 -0.71
CA VAL A 281 5.76 -5.79 0.36
C VAL A 281 4.55 -6.49 -0.23
N GLY A 282 4.04 -7.50 0.47
CA GLY A 282 2.99 -8.40 -0.02
C GLY A 282 1.59 -8.07 0.51
N THR A 283 0.58 -8.44 -0.29
CA THR A 283 -0.83 -8.55 0.12
C THR A 283 -1.39 -9.89 -0.33
N VAL A 284 -2.07 -10.59 0.57
CA VAL A 284 -2.77 -11.84 0.30
C VAL A 284 -4.26 -11.56 0.11
N GLN A 285 -4.84 -12.09 -0.96
CA GLN A 285 -6.27 -12.03 -1.26
C GLN A 285 -6.82 -13.44 -1.50
N ALA A 286 -7.83 -13.83 -0.73
CA ALA A 286 -8.50 -15.13 -0.82
C ALA A 286 -10.03 -14.98 -0.67
N ASP A 287 -10.61 -14.02 -1.40
CA ASP A 287 -12.06 -13.87 -1.47
C ASP A 287 -12.69 -14.86 -2.47
N GLU A 288 -14.02 -14.87 -2.53
CA GLU A 288 -14.77 -15.78 -3.39
C GLU A 288 -14.43 -15.60 -4.87
N ALA A 289 -14.27 -14.36 -5.35
CA ALA A 289 -13.97 -14.06 -6.74
C ALA A 289 -12.62 -14.66 -7.17
N ILE A 290 -11.57 -14.39 -6.39
CA ILE A 290 -10.23 -14.91 -6.65
C ILE A 290 -10.20 -16.43 -6.48
N LEU A 291 -10.78 -16.98 -5.40
CA LEU A 291 -10.80 -18.42 -5.17
C LEU A 291 -11.58 -19.16 -6.25
N ARG A 292 -12.70 -18.61 -6.75
CA ARG A 292 -13.42 -19.15 -7.90
C ARG A 292 -12.53 -19.18 -9.14
N PHE A 293 -11.82 -18.09 -9.41
CA PHE A 293 -10.95 -17.98 -10.59
C PHE A 293 -9.77 -18.95 -10.54
N VAL A 294 -8.93 -18.89 -9.50
CA VAL A 294 -7.68 -19.69 -9.44
C VAL A 294 -7.92 -21.19 -9.38
N ASN A 295 -9.12 -21.59 -8.97
CA ASN A 295 -9.52 -23.00 -8.88
C ASN A 295 -10.26 -23.51 -10.13
N SER A 296 -10.44 -22.67 -11.16
CA SER A 296 -11.20 -23.03 -12.37
C SER A 296 -10.36 -23.75 -13.43
N HIS A 297 -11.03 -24.35 -14.41
CA HIS A 297 -10.35 -24.96 -15.56
C HIS A 297 -9.71 -23.91 -16.50
N ASP A 298 -10.33 -22.73 -16.61
CA ASP A 298 -9.86 -21.66 -17.50
C ASP A 298 -8.80 -20.73 -16.89
N ALA A 299 -8.53 -20.84 -15.58
CA ALA A 299 -7.60 -19.98 -14.84
C ALA A 299 -6.26 -19.77 -15.56
N SER A 300 -5.60 -20.86 -15.98
CA SER A 300 -4.29 -20.78 -16.64
C SER A 300 -4.34 -20.09 -18.00
N ARG A 301 -5.43 -20.28 -18.77
CA ARG A 301 -5.60 -19.66 -20.09
C ARG A 301 -5.83 -18.17 -19.94
N LEU A 302 -6.75 -17.78 -19.05
CA LEU A 302 -7.12 -16.38 -18.83
C LEU A 302 -6.00 -15.60 -18.13
N ALA A 303 -5.27 -16.22 -17.21
CA ALA A 303 -4.07 -15.64 -16.61
C ALA A 303 -2.99 -15.33 -17.66
N GLU A 304 -2.81 -16.18 -18.67
CA GLU A 304 -1.84 -15.94 -19.75
C GLU A 304 -2.25 -14.78 -20.69
N LEU A 305 -3.55 -14.49 -20.82
CA LEU A 305 -4.04 -13.35 -21.58
C LEU A 305 -3.79 -12.02 -20.87
N GLY A 306 -3.79 -12.01 -19.53
CA GLY A 306 -3.56 -10.79 -18.74
C GLY A 306 -4.77 -9.85 -18.70
N THR A 307 -4.54 -8.61 -18.27
CA THR A 307 -5.60 -7.60 -18.07
C THR A 307 -5.94 -6.86 -19.38
N SER A 308 -7.18 -6.39 -19.53
CA SER A 308 -7.63 -5.67 -20.72
C SER A 308 -7.61 -4.16 -20.57
N CYS A 309 -7.62 -3.64 -19.33
CA CYS A 309 -7.67 -2.20 -19.06
C CYS A 309 -6.26 -1.58 -19.01
N PRO A 310 -6.00 -0.47 -19.73
CA PRO A 310 -4.73 0.25 -19.70
C PRO A 310 -4.21 0.61 -18.30
N ASP A 311 -5.09 1.02 -17.39
CA ASP A 311 -4.73 1.44 -16.03
C ASP A 311 -4.16 0.29 -15.18
N HIS A 312 -4.51 -0.95 -15.52
CA HIS A 312 -4.07 -2.12 -14.78
C HIS A 312 -2.58 -2.42 -15.05
N PHE A 313 -2.11 -2.27 -16.30
CA PHE A 313 -0.74 -2.68 -16.68
C PHE A 313 0.36 -2.00 -15.88
N LEU A 314 0.16 -0.74 -15.47
CA LEU A 314 1.15 -0.01 -14.67
C LEU A 314 1.39 -0.66 -13.29
N ARG A 315 0.44 -1.47 -12.79
CA ARG A 315 0.52 -2.12 -11.47
C ARG A 315 0.58 -3.63 -11.55
N THR A 316 -0.21 -4.24 -12.43
CA THR A 316 -0.33 -5.70 -12.56
C THR A 316 0.64 -6.29 -13.58
N LYS A 317 1.37 -5.44 -14.34
CA LYS A 317 2.15 -5.82 -15.53
C LYS A 317 1.26 -6.47 -16.60
N ILE A 318 1.88 -6.94 -17.67
CA ILE A 318 1.21 -7.56 -18.81
C ILE A 318 0.41 -8.83 -18.45
N LYS A 319 0.86 -9.62 -17.47
CA LYS A 319 0.16 -10.83 -17.00
C LYS A 319 0.61 -11.22 -15.57
N PRO A 320 -0.21 -11.95 -14.79
CA PRO A 320 0.23 -12.57 -13.54
C PRO A 320 1.11 -13.81 -13.80
N LEU A 321 1.67 -14.38 -12.73
CA LEU A 321 2.17 -15.75 -12.70
C LEU A 321 1.12 -16.70 -12.10
N TYR A 322 0.52 -17.56 -12.93
CA TYR A 322 -0.31 -18.67 -12.45
C TYR A 322 0.55 -19.92 -12.20
N VAL A 323 0.43 -20.49 -11.01
CA VAL A 323 1.21 -21.67 -10.60
C VAL A 323 0.30 -22.89 -10.55
N ASP A 324 0.34 -23.74 -11.58
CA ASP A 324 -0.47 -24.97 -11.62
C ASP A 324 0.05 -26.00 -10.60
N TRP A 325 -0.45 -25.91 -9.36
CA TRP A 325 -0.15 -26.76 -8.22
C TRP A 325 -1.44 -27.40 -7.70
N ASP A 326 -1.38 -28.66 -7.26
CA ASP A 326 -2.55 -29.36 -6.69
C ASP A 326 -2.61 -29.12 -5.17
N PRO A 327 -3.62 -28.36 -4.69
CA PRO A 327 -3.72 -28.01 -3.28
C PRO A 327 -4.00 -29.20 -2.36
N LYS A 328 -4.47 -30.34 -2.87
CA LYS A 328 -4.67 -31.54 -2.06
C LYS A 328 -3.36 -32.09 -1.51
N THR A 329 -2.24 -31.83 -2.18
CA THR A 329 -0.92 -32.33 -1.77
C THR A 329 -0.41 -31.64 -0.51
N LYS A 330 -0.73 -30.34 -0.34
CA LYS A 330 -0.21 -29.49 0.75
C LYS A 330 1.33 -29.50 0.85
N ASP A 331 1.99 -29.85 -0.24
CA ASP A 331 3.44 -29.97 -0.32
C ASP A 331 4.06 -28.60 -0.62
N VAL A 332 4.55 -27.95 0.43
CA VAL A 332 5.18 -26.62 0.38
C VAL A 332 6.47 -26.64 -0.46
N ASP A 333 7.29 -27.70 -0.36
CA ASP A 333 8.55 -27.79 -1.10
C ASP A 333 8.29 -27.93 -2.60
N ALA A 334 7.29 -28.74 -2.98
CA ALA A 334 6.86 -28.85 -4.37
C ALA A 334 6.30 -27.52 -4.91
N LEU A 335 5.54 -26.78 -4.09
CA LEU A 335 5.04 -25.45 -4.46
C LEU A 335 6.19 -24.45 -4.64
N LEU A 336 7.16 -24.40 -3.72
CA LEU A 336 8.35 -23.56 -3.83
C LEU A 336 9.17 -23.87 -5.07
N GLY A 337 9.34 -25.15 -5.42
CA GLY A 337 10.02 -25.56 -6.66
C GLY A 337 9.29 -25.09 -7.93
N LYS A 338 7.95 -25.15 -7.94
CA LYS A 338 7.13 -24.61 -9.04
C LYS A 338 7.21 -23.09 -9.13
N LEU A 339 7.19 -22.39 -8.00
CA LEU A 339 7.35 -20.94 -7.94
C LEU A 339 8.71 -20.50 -8.48
N ALA A 340 9.80 -21.12 -8.04
CA ALA A 340 11.14 -20.81 -8.52
C ALA A 340 11.26 -20.99 -10.05
N SER A 341 10.73 -22.10 -10.57
CA SER A 341 10.73 -22.39 -12.01
C SER A 341 9.83 -21.41 -12.79
N GLY A 342 8.64 -21.12 -12.25
CA GLY A 342 7.67 -20.20 -12.83
C GLY A 342 8.19 -18.76 -12.88
N LEU A 343 8.85 -18.30 -11.81
CA LEU A 343 9.49 -16.97 -11.76
C LEU A 343 10.63 -16.85 -12.75
N ALA A 344 11.49 -17.87 -12.86
CA ALA A 344 12.55 -17.89 -13.86
C ALA A 344 11.98 -17.81 -15.29
N ARG A 345 10.90 -18.56 -15.57
CA ARG A 345 10.22 -18.51 -16.86
C ARG A 345 9.57 -17.15 -17.11
N TYR A 346 8.88 -16.60 -16.12
CA TYR A 346 8.22 -15.30 -16.22
C TYR A 346 9.22 -14.19 -16.56
N ARG A 347 10.39 -14.17 -15.91
CA ARG A 347 11.44 -13.19 -16.20
C ARG A 347 11.93 -13.29 -17.64
N GLN A 348 12.09 -14.51 -18.17
CA GLN A 348 12.46 -14.71 -19.56
C GLN A 348 11.35 -14.25 -20.51
N ASP A 349 10.09 -14.64 -20.25
CA ASP A 349 8.95 -14.22 -21.06
C ASP A 349 8.80 -12.68 -21.08
N TYR A 350 9.07 -12.02 -19.95
CA TYR A 350 9.04 -10.57 -19.82
C TYR A 350 10.19 -9.88 -20.57
N ALA A 351 11.39 -10.46 -20.55
CA ALA A 351 12.53 -10.00 -21.35
C ALA A 351 12.25 -10.15 -22.85
N ASP A 352 11.71 -11.29 -23.27
CA ASP A 352 11.32 -11.54 -24.67
C ASP A 352 10.22 -10.56 -25.12
N TYR A 353 9.24 -10.30 -24.25
CA TYR A 353 8.20 -9.29 -24.47
C TYR A 353 8.80 -7.89 -24.66
N TYR A 354 9.71 -7.48 -23.77
CA TYR A 354 10.38 -6.19 -23.88
C TYR A 354 11.20 -6.08 -25.17
N ASP A 355 12.04 -7.07 -25.48
CA ASP A 355 12.91 -7.04 -26.65
C ASP A 355 12.15 -7.07 -27.98
N THR A 356 10.97 -7.71 -28.00
CA THR A 356 10.13 -7.80 -29.20
C THR A 356 9.37 -6.51 -29.50
N HIS A 357 8.95 -5.76 -28.46
CA HIS A 357 8.02 -4.63 -28.61
C HIS A 357 8.65 -3.26 -28.36
N LYS A 358 9.89 -3.20 -27.84
CA LYS A 358 10.57 -1.92 -27.58
C LYS A 358 10.82 -1.12 -28.85
N HIS A 359 10.67 0.19 -28.71
CA HIS A 359 11.09 1.20 -29.67
C HIS A 359 12.55 1.62 -29.40
N PRO A 360 13.24 2.25 -30.37
CA PRO A 360 14.61 2.74 -30.19
C PRO A 360 14.81 3.69 -29.00
N ASP A 361 13.76 4.39 -28.58
CA ASP A 361 13.73 5.38 -27.51
C ASP A 361 13.05 4.87 -26.22
N SER A 362 12.66 3.59 -26.15
CA SER A 362 12.01 3.03 -24.97
C SER A 362 12.90 3.10 -23.72
N PRO A 363 12.33 3.38 -22.52
CA PRO A 363 13.05 3.30 -21.25
C PRO A 363 13.60 1.89 -20.99
N ALA A 364 14.59 1.78 -20.11
CA ALA A 364 15.14 0.48 -19.73
C ALA A 364 14.06 -0.46 -19.19
N MET A 365 14.25 -1.77 -19.42
CA MET A 365 13.36 -2.81 -18.94
C MET A 365 13.15 -2.66 -17.43
N ARG A 366 11.88 -2.66 -17.01
CA ARG A 366 11.51 -2.64 -15.59
C ARG A 366 11.85 -3.98 -14.93
N ASP A 367 11.81 -4.00 -13.59
CA ASP A 367 11.95 -5.23 -12.79
C ASP A 367 11.12 -6.37 -13.42
N PRO A 368 11.73 -7.50 -13.80
CA PRO A 368 11.08 -8.54 -14.58
C PRO A 368 10.28 -9.53 -13.73
N ASN A 369 10.08 -9.28 -12.42
CA ASN A 369 9.24 -10.13 -11.56
C ASN A 369 7.74 -9.86 -11.74
N PRO A 370 6.88 -10.86 -11.54
CA PRO A 370 5.43 -10.65 -11.51
C PRO A 370 5.03 -9.87 -10.26
N THR A 371 4.08 -8.95 -10.41
CA THR A 371 3.45 -8.26 -9.27
C THR A 371 2.21 -8.98 -8.75
N VAL A 372 1.70 -9.96 -9.50
CA VAL A 372 0.56 -10.82 -9.12
C VAL A 372 0.94 -12.28 -9.30
N ILE A 373 0.76 -13.09 -8.26
CA ILE A 373 0.97 -14.53 -8.28
C ILE A 373 -0.32 -15.23 -7.85
N LEU A 374 -0.78 -16.20 -8.64
CA LEU A 374 -2.02 -16.93 -8.45
C LEU A 374 -1.73 -18.40 -8.15
N ILE A 375 -2.30 -18.91 -7.08
CA ILE A 375 -2.04 -20.27 -6.58
C ILE A 375 -3.38 -20.96 -6.29
N PRO A 376 -3.71 -22.07 -6.98
CA PRO A 376 -4.89 -22.86 -6.69
C PRO A 376 -4.96 -23.28 -5.21
N GLY A 377 -6.17 -23.31 -4.66
CA GLY A 377 -6.41 -23.59 -3.25
C GLY A 377 -6.07 -22.45 -2.28
N VAL A 378 -5.24 -21.49 -2.69
CA VAL A 378 -4.72 -20.41 -1.83
C VAL A 378 -5.32 -19.06 -2.21
N GLY A 379 -5.31 -18.68 -3.49
CA GLY A 379 -5.76 -17.37 -3.95
C GLY A 379 -4.65 -16.58 -4.62
N MET A 380 -4.56 -15.30 -4.30
CA MET A 380 -3.65 -14.34 -4.94
C MET A 380 -2.69 -13.73 -3.92
N ILE A 381 -1.43 -13.57 -4.34
CA ILE A 381 -0.41 -12.79 -3.63
C ILE A 381 0.02 -11.66 -4.57
N ALA A 382 -0.21 -10.42 -4.14
CA ALA A 382 0.17 -9.21 -4.87
C ALA A 382 1.35 -8.51 -4.19
N TRP A 383 2.25 -7.95 -5.00
CA TRP A 383 3.48 -7.29 -4.57
C TRP A 383 3.48 -5.83 -4.99
N GLY A 384 4.05 -4.97 -4.14
CA GLY A 384 4.24 -3.55 -4.42
C GLY A 384 5.37 -2.97 -3.57
N LYS A 385 5.77 -1.71 -3.82
CA LYS A 385 6.83 -1.04 -3.06
C LYS A 385 6.43 -0.84 -1.60
N ASN A 386 5.13 -0.72 -1.34
CA ASN A 386 4.56 -0.58 -0.01
C ASN A 386 3.20 -1.28 0.05
N LYS A 387 2.64 -1.35 1.26
CA LYS A 387 1.35 -1.97 1.52
C LYS A 387 0.24 -1.41 0.62
N SER A 388 0.10 -0.09 0.51
CA SER A 388 -0.91 0.54 -0.37
C SER A 388 -0.79 0.06 -1.81
N GLU A 389 0.42 0.08 -2.38
CA GLU A 389 0.62 -0.37 -3.77
C GLU A 389 0.30 -1.85 -3.95
N SER A 390 0.72 -2.72 -3.02
CA SER A 390 0.40 -4.15 -3.11
C SER A 390 -1.11 -4.42 -3.01
N ARG A 391 -1.85 -3.63 -2.21
CA ARG A 391 -3.32 -3.72 -2.10
C ARG A 391 -4.01 -3.21 -3.36
N VAL A 392 -3.51 -2.12 -3.95
CA VAL A 392 -4.01 -1.61 -5.25
C VAL A 392 -3.76 -2.62 -6.36
N THR A 393 -2.59 -3.26 -6.39
CA THR A 393 -2.28 -4.34 -7.35
C THR A 393 -3.25 -5.51 -7.21
N ALA A 394 -3.53 -5.94 -5.98
CA ALA A 394 -4.53 -6.98 -5.72
C ALA A 394 -5.94 -6.55 -6.14
N GLU A 395 -6.34 -5.32 -5.84
CA GLU A 395 -7.64 -4.76 -6.23
C GLU A 395 -7.82 -4.75 -7.74
N PHE A 396 -6.84 -4.21 -8.49
CA PHE A 396 -6.91 -4.16 -9.95
C PHE A 396 -7.03 -5.55 -10.56
N TYR A 397 -6.28 -6.53 -10.06
CA TYR A 397 -6.36 -7.87 -10.60
C TYR A 397 -7.68 -8.58 -10.23
N ASN A 398 -8.27 -8.26 -9.08
CA ASN A 398 -9.62 -8.72 -8.73
C ASN A 398 -10.67 -8.17 -9.70
N CYS A 399 -10.60 -6.87 -10.01
CA CYS A 399 -11.46 -6.28 -11.05
C CYS A 399 -11.24 -6.94 -12.42
N ALA A 400 -9.99 -7.23 -12.80
CA ALA A 400 -9.70 -7.95 -14.04
C ALA A 400 -10.33 -9.36 -14.07
N VAL A 401 -10.33 -10.09 -12.95
CA VAL A 401 -11.00 -11.40 -12.84
C VAL A 401 -12.51 -11.25 -13.06
N GLU A 402 -13.16 -10.24 -12.48
CA GLU A 402 -14.60 -10.02 -12.68
C GLU A 402 -14.94 -9.54 -14.10
N VAL A 403 -14.06 -8.76 -14.73
CA VAL A 403 -14.16 -8.41 -16.16
C VAL A 403 -14.06 -9.66 -17.04
N MET A 404 -13.07 -10.52 -16.79
CA MET A 404 -12.92 -11.81 -17.51
C MET A 404 -14.18 -12.66 -17.34
N ARG A 405 -14.73 -12.72 -16.13
CA ARG A 405 -15.97 -13.47 -15.83
C ARG A 405 -17.14 -12.92 -16.64
N GLY A 406 -17.33 -11.61 -16.63
CA GLY A 406 -18.41 -10.97 -17.38
C GLY A 406 -18.27 -11.18 -18.88
N ALA A 407 -17.06 -11.04 -19.43
CA ALA A 407 -16.80 -11.23 -20.86
C ALA A 407 -17.02 -12.69 -21.29
N GLU A 408 -16.50 -13.68 -20.54
CA GLU A 408 -16.71 -15.12 -20.82
C GLU A 408 -18.15 -15.59 -20.58
N THR A 409 -18.96 -14.77 -19.88
CA THR A 409 -20.39 -15.01 -19.71
C THR A 409 -21.17 -14.68 -20.98
N VAL A 410 -20.87 -13.53 -21.59
CA VAL A 410 -21.66 -13.00 -22.73
C VAL A 410 -21.06 -13.36 -24.09
N SER A 411 -19.74 -13.54 -24.18
CA SER A 411 -19.00 -13.97 -25.37
C SER A 411 -17.66 -14.58 -24.92
N ARG A 412 -16.53 -14.07 -25.43
CA ARG A 412 -15.17 -14.47 -25.09
C ARG A 412 -14.34 -13.24 -24.71
N TYR A 413 -13.52 -13.38 -23.67
CA TYR A 413 -12.61 -12.32 -23.24
C TYR A 413 -11.49 -12.10 -24.25
N ALA A 414 -11.30 -10.84 -24.65
CA ALA A 414 -10.23 -10.37 -25.50
C ALA A 414 -9.32 -9.40 -24.72
N ALA A 415 -8.03 -9.75 -24.64
CA ALA A 415 -7.01 -8.86 -24.09
C ALA A 415 -6.49 -7.89 -25.16
N LEU A 416 -5.82 -6.82 -24.73
CA LEU A 416 -5.19 -5.88 -25.64
C LEU A 416 -4.04 -6.51 -26.43
N PRO A 417 -3.80 -6.08 -27.68
CA PRO A 417 -2.60 -6.46 -28.41
C PRO A 417 -1.33 -6.15 -27.60
N LYS A 418 -0.36 -7.07 -27.61
CA LYS A 418 0.86 -6.93 -26.80
C LYS A 418 1.66 -5.65 -27.09
N GLN A 419 1.69 -5.19 -28.34
CA GLN A 419 2.33 -3.91 -28.67
C GLN A 419 1.63 -2.72 -28.00
N GLU A 420 0.29 -2.71 -27.95
CA GLU A 420 -0.45 -1.63 -27.29
C GLU A 420 -0.20 -1.65 -25.78
N ALA A 421 -0.22 -2.84 -25.17
CA ALA A 421 0.11 -2.97 -23.76
C ALA A 421 1.55 -2.51 -23.45
N PHE A 422 2.50 -2.76 -24.36
CA PHE A 422 3.88 -2.29 -24.22
C PHE A 422 3.96 -0.76 -24.28
N ASP A 423 3.29 -0.16 -25.27
CA ASP A 423 3.29 1.28 -25.47
C ASP A 423 2.65 2.03 -24.27
N ILE A 424 1.71 1.39 -23.57
CA ILE A 424 1.13 1.89 -22.31
C ILE A 424 2.12 1.72 -21.15
N GLU A 425 2.66 0.51 -20.96
CA GLU A 425 3.54 0.20 -19.82
C GLU A 425 4.82 1.06 -19.85
N TYR A 426 5.41 1.27 -21.03
CA TYR A 426 6.67 1.99 -21.23
C TYR A 426 6.48 3.43 -21.76
N TRP A 427 5.31 4.01 -21.56
CA TRP A 427 5.02 5.35 -22.06
C TRP A 427 5.95 6.42 -21.47
N LEU A 428 6.59 7.19 -22.36
CA LEU A 428 7.57 8.22 -22.00
C LEU A 428 7.00 9.34 -21.10
N LEU A 429 5.72 9.69 -21.27
CA LEU A 429 5.08 10.68 -20.39
C LEU A 429 4.95 10.18 -18.96
N GLU A 430 4.67 8.89 -18.77
CA GLU A 430 4.58 8.28 -17.44
C GLU A 430 5.98 8.12 -16.82
N GLU A 431 6.97 7.72 -17.61
CA GLU A 431 8.38 7.69 -17.22
C GLU A 431 8.88 9.07 -16.75
N ALA A 432 8.48 10.15 -17.43
CA ALA A 432 8.82 11.51 -17.04
C ALA A 432 8.20 11.91 -15.68
N LYS A 433 7.02 11.37 -15.32
CA LYS A 433 6.43 11.57 -13.99
C LYS A 433 7.22 10.82 -12.92
N LEU A 434 7.57 9.55 -13.18
CA LEU A 434 8.35 8.73 -12.26
C LEU A 434 9.71 9.35 -11.93
N ARG A 435 10.40 9.92 -12.94
CA ARG A 435 11.70 10.60 -12.75
C ARG A 435 11.64 11.89 -11.91
N ARG A 436 10.45 12.50 -11.79
CA ARG A 436 10.23 13.70 -10.98
C ARG A 436 9.83 13.39 -9.54
N MET A 437 9.54 12.13 -9.22
CA MET A 437 9.24 11.73 -7.85
C MET A 437 10.47 11.92 -6.96
N PRO A 438 10.28 12.31 -5.69
CA PRO A 438 11.39 12.36 -4.75
C PRO A 438 12.02 10.96 -4.59
N PRO A 439 13.32 10.90 -4.23
CA PRO A 439 13.95 9.62 -3.91
C PRO A 439 13.21 8.92 -2.76
N GLU A 440 13.25 7.60 -2.77
CA GLU A 440 12.65 6.80 -1.70
C GLU A 440 13.33 7.09 -0.36
N GLN A 441 12.54 6.97 0.71
CA GLN A 441 13.04 7.12 2.07
C GLN A 441 13.94 5.92 2.46
N GLU A 442 14.80 6.10 3.46
CA GLU A 442 15.85 5.12 3.80
C GLU A 442 15.31 3.73 4.16
N LEU A 443 14.16 3.66 4.85
CA LEU A 443 13.51 2.40 5.24
C LEU A 443 12.26 2.11 4.41
N ALA A 444 12.12 2.78 3.26
CA ALA A 444 11.05 2.45 2.32
C ALA A 444 11.12 0.94 1.99
N ARG A 445 9.95 0.33 1.87
CA ARG A 445 9.77 -1.10 1.54
C ARG A 445 10.25 -2.09 2.62
N SER A 446 10.69 -1.60 3.77
CA SER A 446 11.18 -2.43 4.87
C SER A 446 10.08 -2.76 5.88
N VAL A 447 10.03 -4.00 6.33
CA VAL A 447 9.16 -4.48 7.42
C VAL A 447 9.96 -4.52 8.73
N VAL A 448 9.53 -3.73 9.70
CA VAL A 448 10.21 -3.57 10.99
C VAL A 448 9.30 -4.06 12.12
N VAL A 449 9.76 -5.09 12.85
CA VAL A 449 9.09 -5.59 14.05
C VAL A 449 9.71 -4.96 15.30
N VAL A 450 8.92 -4.28 16.12
CA VAL A 450 9.39 -3.66 17.36
C VAL A 450 8.71 -4.34 18.55
N VAL A 451 9.46 -5.16 19.28
CA VAL A 451 9.01 -5.82 20.51
C VAL A 451 9.22 -4.90 21.71
N GLY A 452 8.18 -4.63 22.47
CA GLY A 452 8.11 -3.56 23.48
C GLY A 452 7.61 -2.21 22.94
N ALA A 453 6.85 -2.21 21.84
CA ALA A 453 6.38 -0.99 21.17
C ALA A 453 5.23 -0.26 21.87
N GLY A 454 4.67 -0.82 22.95
CA GLY A 454 3.53 -0.21 23.64
C GLY A 454 3.88 1.05 24.44
N SER A 455 5.17 1.30 24.72
CA SER A 455 5.59 2.48 25.50
C SER A 455 7.07 2.85 25.30
N GLY A 456 7.48 4.01 25.83
CA GLY A 456 8.88 4.42 25.97
C GLY A 456 9.70 4.32 24.68
N ILE A 457 10.88 3.69 24.79
CA ILE A 457 11.85 3.55 23.69
C ILE A 457 11.26 2.80 22.49
N GLY A 458 10.55 1.69 22.72
CA GLY A 458 9.96 0.91 21.64
C GLY A 458 8.92 1.70 20.85
N ARG A 459 8.05 2.44 21.55
CA ARG A 459 7.10 3.35 20.89
C ARG A 459 7.81 4.43 20.08
N ALA A 460 8.85 5.06 20.64
CA ALA A 460 9.63 6.08 19.93
C ALA A 460 10.34 5.51 18.68
N ILE A 461 10.87 4.29 18.76
CA ILE A 461 11.46 3.58 17.61
C ILE A 461 10.41 3.35 16.53
N ALA A 462 9.22 2.86 16.88
CA ALA A 462 8.14 2.63 15.93
C ALA A 462 7.78 3.91 15.14
N HIS A 463 7.62 5.03 15.85
CA HIS A 463 7.40 6.35 15.24
C HIS A 463 8.56 6.79 14.35
N ARG A 464 9.81 6.57 14.79
CA ARG A 464 11.00 6.98 14.07
C ARG A 464 11.19 6.23 12.75
N VAL A 465 10.97 4.92 12.72
CA VAL A 465 11.14 4.11 11.50
C VAL A 465 9.97 4.29 10.53
N ALA A 466 8.75 4.48 11.03
CA ALA A 466 7.59 4.79 10.19
C ALA A 466 7.78 6.11 9.42
N LYS A 467 8.43 7.10 10.05
CA LYS A 467 8.80 8.37 9.40
C LYS A 467 9.70 8.20 8.18
N GLU A 468 10.45 7.10 8.10
CA GLU A 468 11.33 6.76 6.98
C GLU A 468 10.70 5.73 6.01
N GLY A 469 9.37 5.55 6.07
CA GLY A 469 8.63 4.76 5.11
C GLY A 469 8.54 3.26 5.40
N ALA A 470 8.94 2.83 6.61
CA ALA A 470 8.84 1.44 7.03
C ALA A 470 7.40 1.00 7.32
N HIS A 471 7.12 -0.29 7.08
CA HIS A 471 5.94 -1.00 7.57
C HIS A 471 6.22 -1.52 8.97
N VAL A 472 5.40 -1.15 9.95
CA VAL A 472 5.74 -1.36 11.37
C VAL A 472 4.81 -2.33 12.06
N VAL A 473 5.38 -3.38 12.64
CA VAL A 473 4.68 -4.26 13.58
C VAL A 473 5.01 -3.81 14.99
N CYS A 474 4.05 -3.17 15.64
CA CYS A 474 4.12 -2.81 17.04
C CYS A 474 3.74 -4.05 17.86
N ALA A 475 4.69 -4.62 18.59
CA ALA A 475 4.46 -5.81 19.40
C ALA A 475 4.74 -5.52 20.88
N ASP A 476 3.87 -5.94 21.79
CA ASP A 476 4.05 -5.77 23.23
C ASP A 476 3.29 -6.85 24.00
N LEU A 477 3.67 -7.10 25.26
CA LEU A 477 2.90 -7.96 26.16
C LEU A 477 1.50 -7.35 26.40
N ASN A 478 1.43 -6.02 26.47
CA ASN A 478 0.16 -5.29 26.45
C ASN A 478 -0.29 -5.04 25.00
N ALA A 479 -1.12 -5.93 24.49
CA ALA A 479 -1.66 -5.85 23.12
C ALA A 479 -2.42 -4.54 22.85
N GLU A 480 -3.15 -4.00 23.83
CA GLU A 480 -3.89 -2.74 23.66
C GLU A 480 -2.94 -1.55 23.47
N ALA A 481 -1.84 -1.51 24.22
CA ALA A 481 -0.83 -0.46 24.07
C ALA A 481 -0.09 -0.57 22.72
N ALA A 482 0.19 -1.79 22.26
CA ALA A 482 0.77 -2.03 20.94
C ALA A 482 -0.17 -1.56 19.82
N GLN A 483 -1.47 -1.87 19.93
CA GLN A 483 -2.49 -1.41 18.99
C GLN A 483 -2.64 0.11 18.99
N ALA A 484 -2.63 0.75 20.17
CA ALA A 484 -2.69 2.20 20.27
C ALA A 484 -1.52 2.88 19.51
N THR A 485 -0.29 2.35 19.64
CA THR A 485 0.85 2.86 18.86
C THR A 485 0.61 2.68 17.35
N ALA A 486 0.12 1.52 16.91
CA ALA A 486 -0.15 1.28 15.48
C ALA A 486 -1.28 2.19 14.93
N ASP A 487 -2.31 2.46 15.72
CA ASP A 487 -3.41 3.37 15.37
C ASP A 487 -2.93 4.82 15.26
N GLU A 488 -2.03 5.26 16.14
CA GLU A 488 -1.38 6.57 16.03
C GLU A 488 -0.60 6.70 14.71
N LEU A 489 0.21 5.71 14.37
CA LEU A 489 0.97 5.69 13.11
C LEU A 489 0.02 5.72 11.90
N THR A 490 -1.03 4.91 11.94
CA THR A 490 -2.05 4.87 10.89
C THR A 490 -2.81 6.20 10.79
N GLY A 491 -3.05 6.89 11.91
CA GLY A 491 -3.64 8.23 11.93
C GLY A 491 -2.76 9.30 11.29
N ILE A 492 -1.43 9.17 11.42
CA ILE A 492 -0.45 10.09 10.82
C ILE A 492 -0.27 9.84 9.32
N TYR A 493 -0.06 8.57 8.92
CA TYR A 493 0.31 8.21 7.56
C TYR A 493 -0.87 7.75 6.69
N GLY A 494 -2.04 7.55 7.29
CA GLY A 494 -3.22 6.97 6.66
C GLY A 494 -3.09 5.46 6.49
N VAL A 495 -4.23 4.81 6.23
CA VAL A 495 -4.30 3.37 5.88
C VAL A 495 -3.74 3.05 4.50
N GLY A 496 -3.40 4.08 3.71
CA GLY A 496 -3.04 3.95 2.31
C GLY A 496 -4.26 3.90 1.39
N ILE A 497 -3.99 3.85 0.08
CA ILE A 497 -5.00 3.58 -0.95
C ILE A 497 -5.07 2.07 -1.25
N GLY A 498 -6.16 1.65 -1.90
CA GLY A 498 -6.49 0.25 -2.16
C GLY A 498 -7.19 -0.40 -0.97
N VAL A 499 -8.17 -1.26 -1.24
CA VAL A 499 -8.96 -1.92 -0.17
C VAL A 499 -8.77 -3.43 -0.09
N ALA A 500 -8.05 -4.02 -1.05
CA ALA A 500 -7.83 -5.46 -1.05
C ALA A 500 -6.98 -5.92 0.16
N GLY A 501 -7.03 -7.22 0.40
CA GLY A 501 -6.44 -7.94 1.52
C GLY A 501 -7.47 -8.84 2.20
N THR A 502 -7.06 -10.03 2.62
CA THR A 502 -7.86 -10.94 3.45
C THR A 502 -7.28 -11.03 4.86
N GLY A 503 -8.14 -10.97 5.89
CA GLY A 503 -7.72 -11.01 7.29
C GLY A 503 -6.75 -9.87 7.62
N ILE A 504 -5.65 -10.20 8.32
CA ILE A 504 -4.63 -9.21 8.69
C ILE A 504 -3.93 -8.58 7.47
N SER A 505 -3.98 -9.21 6.29
CA SER A 505 -3.40 -8.66 5.07
C SER A 505 -4.14 -7.44 4.52
N ALA A 506 -5.32 -7.10 5.06
CA ALA A 506 -6.03 -5.85 4.73
C ALA A 506 -5.50 -4.61 5.48
N CYS A 507 -4.41 -4.76 6.25
CA CYS A 507 -3.86 -3.69 7.07
C CYS A 507 -3.27 -2.51 6.29
N GLY A 508 -3.00 -1.42 7.01
CA GLY A 508 -2.26 -0.26 6.53
C GLY A 508 -0.75 -0.38 6.79
N PRO A 509 -0.04 0.75 6.99
CA PRO A 509 1.41 0.76 7.19
C PRO A 509 1.85 0.25 8.57
N ALA A 510 0.93 0.09 9.53
CA ALA A 510 1.23 -0.43 10.86
C ALA A 510 0.16 -1.39 11.39
N ILE A 511 0.57 -2.33 12.24
CA ILE A 511 -0.31 -3.26 12.99
C ILE A 511 0.17 -3.39 14.44
N GLY A 512 -0.77 -3.58 15.36
CA GLY A 512 -0.50 -3.87 16.77
C GLY A 512 -0.76 -5.32 17.11
N LEU A 513 0.18 -6.00 17.78
CA LEU A 513 0.06 -7.41 18.13
C LEU A 513 0.52 -7.66 19.58
N GLY A 514 -0.16 -8.59 20.26
CA GLY A 514 0.25 -9.08 21.57
C GLY A 514 1.37 -10.11 21.45
N VAL A 515 2.41 -10.00 22.27
CA VAL A 515 3.48 -11.01 22.33
C VAL A 515 4.07 -11.13 23.73
N ASP A 516 4.21 -12.37 24.21
CA ASP A 516 5.14 -12.69 25.30
C ASP A 516 6.47 -13.18 24.70
N ALA A 517 7.50 -12.34 24.77
CA ALA A 517 8.82 -12.67 24.23
C ALA A 517 9.47 -13.89 24.91
N GLY A 518 9.06 -14.23 26.14
CA GLY A 518 9.51 -15.42 26.87
C GLY A 518 8.84 -16.71 26.40
N ASP A 519 7.73 -16.62 25.65
CA ASP A 519 7.03 -17.75 25.06
C ASP A 519 7.28 -17.87 23.55
N ARG A 520 7.94 -18.96 23.19
CA ARG A 520 8.27 -19.29 21.80
C ARG A 520 7.04 -19.46 20.91
N ALA A 521 5.95 -19.98 21.44
CA ALA A 521 4.71 -20.13 20.66
C ALA A 521 4.08 -18.77 20.37
N SER A 522 4.05 -17.87 21.36
CA SER A 522 3.62 -16.49 21.18
C SER A 522 4.44 -15.74 20.14
N VAL A 523 5.78 -15.89 20.16
CA VAL A 523 6.67 -15.27 19.15
C VAL A 523 6.42 -15.81 17.74
N ARG A 524 6.19 -17.12 17.58
CA ARG A 524 5.82 -17.70 16.28
C ARG A 524 4.52 -17.11 15.75
N ALA A 525 3.49 -17.03 16.58
CA ALA A 525 2.22 -16.44 16.19
C ALA A 525 2.36 -14.96 15.77
N LEU A 526 3.19 -14.17 16.48
CA LEU A 526 3.53 -12.80 16.07
C LEU A 526 4.12 -12.76 14.65
N PHE A 527 5.08 -13.65 14.37
CA PHE A 527 5.73 -13.68 13.06
C PHE A 527 4.81 -14.19 11.96
N ASP A 528 4.03 -15.25 12.18
CA ASP A 528 3.06 -15.75 11.19
C ASP A 528 2.08 -14.64 10.77
N GLN A 529 1.56 -13.88 11.73
CA GLN A 529 0.70 -12.71 11.47
C GLN A 529 1.45 -11.60 10.72
N THR A 530 2.73 -11.36 11.02
CA THR A 530 3.57 -10.40 10.30
C THR A 530 3.78 -10.82 8.84
N LEU A 531 4.01 -12.12 8.59
CA LEU A 531 4.19 -12.67 7.26
C LEU A 531 2.91 -12.54 6.44
N LEU A 532 1.75 -12.87 7.00
CA LEU A 532 0.45 -12.67 6.34
C LEU A 532 0.17 -11.18 6.04
N ALA A 533 0.60 -10.28 6.93
CA ALA A 533 0.41 -8.84 6.76
C ALA A 533 1.30 -8.24 5.65
N TYR A 534 2.59 -8.60 5.60
CA TYR A 534 3.58 -7.88 4.76
C TYR A 534 4.49 -8.77 3.90
N GLY A 535 4.46 -10.09 4.10
CA GLY A 535 5.21 -11.08 3.32
C GLY A 535 6.61 -11.43 3.86
N GLY A 536 7.14 -10.73 4.85
CA GLY A 536 8.49 -10.95 5.37
C GLY A 536 8.88 -10.06 6.56
N ILE A 537 10.12 -10.18 7.02
CA ILE A 537 10.68 -9.36 8.12
C ILE A 537 12.10 -8.93 7.74
N ASP A 538 12.36 -7.62 7.73
CA ASP A 538 13.70 -7.08 7.41
C ASP A 538 14.46 -6.71 8.67
N HIS A 539 13.81 -6.01 9.58
CA HIS A 539 14.45 -5.54 10.80
C HIS A 539 13.64 -5.89 12.04
N LEU A 540 14.34 -6.18 13.12
CA LEU A 540 13.73 -6.48 14.40
C LEU A 540 14.42 -5.69 15.51
N VAL A 541 13.61 -5.10 16.39
CA VAL A 541 14.10 -4.42 17.59
C VAL A 541 13.47 -5.04 18.82
N VAL A 542 14.27 -5.55 19.75
CA VAL A 542 13.81 -6.04 21.06
C VAL A 542 14.10 -4.99 22.12
N THR A 543 13.08 -4.24 22.53
CA THR A 543 13.18 -3.25 23.60
C THR A 543 12.58 -3.72 24.93
N ALA A 544 11.81 -4.81 24.91
CA ALA A 544 11.25 -5.42 26.10
C ALA A 544 12.33 -5.68 27.16
N GLY A 545 12.03 -5.31 28.39
CA GLY A 545 12.95 -5.46 29.51
C GLY A 545 12.24 -5.42 30.85
N TYR A 546 12.82 -6.10 31.82
CA TYR A 546 12.32 -6.22 33.18
C TYR A 546 13.37 -5.77 34.19
N TYR A 547 12.95 -4.94 35.14
CA TYR A 547 13.75 -4.53 36.29
C TYR A 547 12.96 -4.79 37.56
N TYR A 548 13.55 -5.54 38.49
CA TYR A 548 13.04 -5.71 39.84
C TYR A 548 14.01 -5.11 40.86
N PRO A 549 13.58 -4.16 41.70
CA PRO A 549 14.42 -3.60 42.75
C PRO A 549 14.63 -4.61 43.88
N PRO A 550 15.83 -4.69 44.48
CA PRO A 550 16.04 -5.43 45.74
C PRO A 550 15.19 -4.86 46.87
N ASP A 551 14.88 -5.69 47.87
CA ASP A 551 14.21 -5.25 49.08
C ASP A 551 15.10 -4.34 49.96
N ALA A 552 14.57 -3.90 51.11
CA ALA A 552 15.29 -3.02 52.03
C ALA A 552 16.57 -3.67 52.62
N SER A 553 16.68 -5.00 52.63
CA SER A 553 17.87 -5.74 53.05
C SER A 553 18.87 -5.95 51.91
N GLY A 554 18.48 -5.63 50.67
CA GLY A 554 19.27 -5.84 49.46
C GLY A 554 19.07 -7.21 48.82
N GLN A 555 18.09 -7.99 49.27
CA GLN A 555 17.80 -9.32 48.74
C GLN A 555 16.88 -9.24 47.51
N ILE A 556 17.11 -10.13 46.55
CA ILE A 556 16.25 -10.35 45.38
C ILE A 556 15.71 -11.79 45.52
N PRO A 557 14.39 -12.02 45.47
CA PRO A 557 13.84 -13.37 45.45
C PRO A 557 14.27 -14.13 44.19
N ASP A 558 14.58 -15.43 44.32
CA ASP A 558 15.02 -16.29 43.21
C ASP A 558 14.06 -16.22 42.01
N GLU A 559 12.74 -16.25 42.26
CA GLU A 559 11.72 -16.11 41.20
C GLU A 559 11.87 -14.80 40.39
N LYS A 560 12.21 -13.70 41.06
CA LYS A 560 12.40 -12.39 40.40
C LYS A 560 13.76 -12.28 39.71
N TRP A 561 14.76 -12.98 40.23
CA TRP A 561 16.01 -13.19 39.52
C TRP A 561 15.76 -13.94 38.20
N ASP A 562 15.06 -15.07 38.25
CA ASP A 562 14.74 -15.90 37.09
C ASP A 562 13.92 -15.12 36.06
N THR A 563 12.87 -14.43 36.50
CA THR A 563 12.05 -13.55 35.63
C THR A 563 12.91 -12.48 34.93
N THR A 564 13.93 -11.94 35.62
CA THR A 564 14.83 -10.94 35.03
C THR A 564 15.65 -11.51 33.89
N PHE A 565 16.15 -12.74 34.00
CA PHE A 565 16.88 -13.43 32.94
C PHE A 565 15.95 -13.94 31.83
N ASP A 566 14.77 -14.45 32.18
CA ASP A 566 13.77 -14.92 31.23
C ASP A 566 13.35 -13.79 30.28
N VAL A 567 13.12 -12.58 30.79
CA VAL A 567 12.74 -11.43 29.94
C VAL A 567 13.96 -10.82 29.25
N ASN A 568 15.02 -10.45 29.98
CA ASN A 568 16.10 -9.62 29.43
C ASN A 568 17.08 -10.37 28.52
N VAL A 569 17.15 -11.70 28.63
CA VAL A 569 18.14 -12.53 27.90
C VAL A 569 17.43 -13.57 27.06
N LYS A 570 16.67 -14.47 27.69
CA LYS A 570 16.00 -15.57 26.98
C LYS A 570 14.96 -15.06 25.99
N GLY A 571 14.20 -14.03 26.34
CA GLY A 571 13.21 -13.44 25.44
C GLY A 571 13.84 -12.93 24.13
N ALA A 572 14.93 -12.18 24.22
CA ALA A 572 15.67 -11.72 23.04
C ALA A 572 16.25 -12.87 22.21
N TYR A 573 16.73 -13.93 22.86
CA TYR A 573 17.19 -15.14 22.18
C TYR A 573 16.05 -15.85 21.43
N ILE A 574 14.89 -16.08 22.06
CA ILE A 574 13.74 -16.74 21.43
C ILE A 574 13.30 -15.98 20.19
N VAL A 575 13.19 -14.65 20.30
CA VAL A 575 12.82 -13.78 19.17
C VAL A 575 13.82 -13.92 18.02
N ALA A 576 15.13 -13.88 18.32
CA ALA A 576 16.17 -14.03 17.29
C ALA A 576 16.17 -15.43 16.64
N ASP A 577 16.00 -16.49 17.43
CA ASP A 577 16.03 -17.89 17.00
C ASP A 577 14.84 -18.24 16.10
N GLU A 578 13.64 -17.73 16.42
CA GLU A 578 12.46 -17.90 15.55
C GLU A 578 12.58 -17.05 14.27
N ALA A 579 13.12 -15.83 14.35
CA ALA A 579 13.31 -14.96 13.19
C ALA A 579 14.38 -15.51 12.22
N ARG A 580 15.36 -16.28 12.73
CA ARG A 580 16.43 -16.89 11.92
C ARG A 580 15.89 -17.63 10.70
N ARG A 581 14.86 -18.47 10.88
CA ARG A 581 14.27 -19.27 9.80
C ARG A 581 13.65 -18.41 8.71
N ILE A 582 13.05 -17.28 9.10
CA ILE A 582 12.44 -16.32 8.17
C ILE A 582 13.53 -15.63 7.36
N TRP A 583 14.59 -15.15 8.02
CA TRP A 583 15.74 -14.54 7.36
C TRP A 583 16.49 -15.50 6.42
N GLU A 584 16.69 -16.76 6.84
CA GLU A 584 17.27 -17.81 6.00
C GLU A 584 16.39 -18.10 4.78
N SER A 585 15.07 -18.21 4.97
CA SER A 585 14.10 -18.51 3.92
C SER A 585 13.99 -17.39 2.90
N GLN A 586 13.93 -16.12 3.34
CA GLN A 586 13.85 -14.97 2.43
C GLN A 586 15.19 -14.67 1.73
N GLY A 587 16.34 -14.98 2.36
CA GLY A 587 17.65 -14.70 1.77
C GLY A 587 17.94 -13.21 1.52
N LEU A 588 17.22 -12.31 2.19
CA LEU A 588 17.38 -10.86 2.12
C LEU A 588 18.15 -10.36 3.36
N PRO A 589 18.97 -9.29 3.23
CA PRO A 589 19.69 -8.71 4.35
C PRO A 589 18.75 -8.25 5.46
N GLY A 590 19.12 -8.52 6.71
CA GLY A 590 18.35 -8.09 7.88
C GLY A 590 19.16 -7.39 8.95
N SER A 591 18.46 -6.87 9.96
CA SER A 591 19.10 -6.35 11.16
C SER A 591 18.31 -6.67 12.44
N LEU A 592 19.02 -6.93 13.52
CA LEU A 592 18.49 -7.15 14.85
C LEU A 592 19.15 -6.16 15.81
N VAL A 593 18.33 -5.34 16.47
CA VAL A 593 18.74 -4.43 17.53
C VAL A 593 18.19 -4.91 18.86
N ILE A 594 19.07 -5.17 19.83
CA ILE A 594 18.66 -5.57 21.18
C ILE A 594 18.92 -4.42 22.15
N ALA A 595 17.89 -3.95 22.84
CA ALA A 595 18.06 -2.96 23.90
C ALA A 595 18.70 -3.62 25.13
N THR A 596 19.97 -3.30 25.34
CA THR A 596 20.73 -3.72 26.51
C THR A 596 20.67 -2.63 27.58
N SER A 597 21.80 -2.19 28.11
CA SER A 597 21.95 -1.04 29.01
C SER A 597 23.43 -0.76 29.23
N VAL A 598 23.78 0.50 29.52
CA VAL A 598 25.12 0.82 30.06
C VAL A 598 25.44 0.06 31.35
N ASN A 599 24.43 -0.38 32.09
CA ASN A 599 24.61 -1.24 33.26
C ASN A 599 25.20 -2.62 32.94
N GLY A 600 25.16 -3.04 31.66
CA GLY A 600 25.89 -4.23 31.23
C GLY A 600 27.42 -4.04 31.21
N ALA A 601 27.91 -2.80 31.31
CA ALA A 601 29.32 -2.45 31.46
C ALA A 601 29.63 -1.84 32.85
N VAL A 602 28.63 -1.27 33.52
CA VAL A 602 28.77 -0.56 34.81
C VAL A 602 27.92 -1.20 35.89
N ALA A 603 28.54 -1.66 36.97
CA ALA A 603 27.81 -2.14 38.14
C ALA A 603 27.25 -0.97 38.97
N LYS A 604 25.97 -1.06 39.35
CA LYS A 604 25.32 -0.08 40.25
C LYS A 604 24.72 -0.77 41.47
N LYS A 605 24.78 -0.10 42.62
CA LYS A 605 24.13 -0.57 43.85
C LYS A 605 22.60 -0.54 43.67
N GLY A 606 21.95 -1.68 43.88
CA GLY A 606 20.49 -1.81 43.81
C GLY A 606 19.95 -2.33 42.48
N SER A 607 20.80 -2.89 41.61
CA SER A 607 20.41 -3.41 40.30
C SER A 607 21.09 -4.74 39.95
N LEU A 608 21.50 -5.53 40.95
CA LEU A 608 22.33 -6.72 40.77
C LEU A 608 21.84 -7.69 39.67
N ALA A 609 20.60 -8.16 39.74
CA ALA A 609 20.02 -9.07 38.74
C ALA A 609 19.93 -8.42 37.36
N TYR A 610 19.50 -7.15 37.32
CA TYR A 610 19.35 -6.39 36.08
C TYR A 610 20.70 -6.17 35.39
N ASP A 611 21.71 -5.67 36.10
CA ASP A 611 23.05 -5.39 35.57
C ASP A 611 23.68 -6.67 35.00
N THR A 612 23.55 -7.77 35.74
CA THR A 612 24.07 -9.08 35.31
C THR A 612 23.32 -9.57 34.06
N SER A 613 21.98 -9.45 34.02
CA SER A 613 21.20 -9.83 32.84
C SER A 613 21.54 -8.97 31.61
N LYS A 614 21.80 -7.66 31.78
CA LYS A 614 22.18 -6.78 30.66
C LYS A 614 23.63 -6.98 30.22
N ALA A 615 24.53 -7.41 31.11
CA ALA A 615 25.85 -7.90 30.72
C ALA A 615 25.76 -9.19 29.89
N ALA A 616 24.89 -10.12 30.29
CA ALA A 616 24.59 -11.33 29.51
C ALA A 616 23.97 -10.98 28.14
N ALA A 617 23.02 -10.04 28.09
CA ALA A 617 22.43 -9.56 26.83
C ALA A 617 23.48 -8.90 25.91
N ASN A 618 24.43 -8.14 26.45
CA ASN A 618 25.56 -7.61 25.67
C ASN A 618 26.39 -8.72 25.03
N HIS A 619 26.63 -9.83 25.74
CA HIS A 619 27.36 -10.96 25.16
C HIS A 619 26.49 -11.73 24.15
N LEU A 620 25.20 -11.89 24.42
CA LEU A 620 24.22 -12.49 23.50
C LEU A 620 24.20 -11.77 22.14
N VAL A 621 24.27 -10.43 22.11
CA VAL A 621 24.40 -9.67 20.86
C VAL A 621 25.57 -10.16 20.00
N ARG A 622 26.71 -10.46 20.61
CA ARG A 622 27.92 -10.90 19.90
C ARG A 622 27.77 -12.33 19.38
N GLU A 623 27.23 -13.22 20.20
CA GLU A 623 26.95 -14.61 19.79
C GLU A 623 25.94 -14.65 18.64
N LEU A 624 24.84 -13.90 18.74
CA LEU A 624 23.85 -13.80 17.66
C LEU A 624 24.41 -13.13 16.39
N ALA A 625 25.32 -12.16 16.53
CA ALA A 625 26.01 -11.56 15.38
C ALA A 625 26.85 -12.58 14.60
N ILE A 626 27.42 -13.57 15.28
CA ILE A 626 28.17 -14.67 14.66
C ILE A 626 27.20 -15.69 14.06
N GLU A 627 26.17 -16.08 14.81
CA GLU A 627 25.22 -17.12 14.42
C GLU A 627 24.35 -16.73 13.23
N LEU A 628 23.91 -15.47 13.15
CA LEU A 628 23.02 -14.99 12.09
C LEU A 628 23.75 -14.40 10.88
N ALA A 629 25.09 -14.39 10.91
CA ALA A 629 25.90 -13.98 9.76
C ALA A 629 25.85 -15.04 8.64
N PRO A 630 25.98 -14.64 7.36
CA PRO A 630 26.18 -13.28 6.88
C PRO A 630 24.88 -12.48 6.65
N ASN A 631 23.72 -13.10 6.88
CA ASN A 631 22.43 -12.57 6.43
C ASN A 631 21.93 -11.41 7.30
N VAL A 632 22.24 -11.42 8.60
CA VAL A 632 21.69 -10.46 9.57
C VAL A 632 22.79 -9.82 10.39
N ARG A 633 22.71 -8.49 10.53
CA ARG A 633 23.56 -7.74 11.46
C ARG A 633 22.89 -7.68 12.82
N VAL A 634 23.61 -7.97 13.89
CA VAL A 634 23.07 -7.91 15.26
C VAL A 634 23.87 -6.89 16.06
N ASN A 635 23.21 -5.88 16.62
CA ASN A 635 23.86 -4.86 17.45
C ASN A 635 23.02 -4.59 18.71
N GLY A 636 23.67 -4.06 19.74
CA GLY A 636 23.04 -3.66 20.98
C GLY A 636 22.87 -2.14 21.04
N LEU A 637 21.73 -1.71 21.55
CA LEU A 637 21.48 -0.33 21.97
C LEU A 637 21.57 -0.29 23.49
N ALA A 638 22.47 0.51 24.04
CA ALA A 638 22.70 0.60 25.49
C ALA A 638 22.28 1.97 26.04
N PRO A 639 21.01 2.13 26.47
CA PRO A 639 20.56 3.33 27.15
C PRO A 639 21.21 3.46 28.54
N ALA A 640 21.41 4.70 28.98
CA ALA A 640 21.46 5.03 30.39
C ALA A 640 20.06 5.28 30.96
N THR A 641 19.93 6.18 31.94
CA THR A 641 18.65 6.39 32.61
C THR A 641 17.70 7.22 31.74
N VAL A 642 16.75 6.56 31.09
CA VAL A 642 15.63 7.20 30.37
C VAL A 642 14.40 7.19 31.26
N VAL A 643 14.04 8.35 31.83
CA VAL A 643 12.95 8.48 32.81
C VAL A 643 11.64 8.88 32.15
N THR A 644 11.68 9.88 31.27
CA THR A 644 10.52 10.43 30.57
C THR A 644 9.84 9.35 29.73
N GLY A 645 8.51 9.21 29.88
CA GLY A 645 7.70 8.23 29.13
C GLY A 645 8.00 6.75 29.38
N SER A 646 8.86 6.40 30.35
CA SER A 646 9.27 5.02 30.61
C SER A 646 8.35 4.30 31.59
N SER A 647 7.82 3.15 31.19
CA SER A 647 7.04 2.25 32.05
C SER A 647 7.87 1.67 33.21
N MET A 648 9.21 1.67 33.09
CA MET A 648 10.10 1.28 34.19
C MET A 648 10.14 2.31 35.32
N PHE A 649 9.65 3.54 35.12
CA PHE A 649 9.59 4.60 36.13
C PHE A 649 8.14 4.95 36.48
N PRO A 650 7.37 4.03 37.10
CA PRO A 650 6.06 4.37 37.64
C PRO A 650 6.20 5.40 38.77
N ARG A 651 5.11 6.08 39.08
CA ARG A 651 5.09 7.20 40.03
C ARG A 651 5.78 6.87 41.35
N GLU A 652 5.48 5.69 41.94
CA GLU A 652 6.07 5.29 43.23
C GLU A 652 7.60 5.17 43.15
N ARG A 653 8.12 4.65 42.04
CA ARG A 653 9.56 4.54 41.81
C ARG A 653 10.20 5.91 41.60
N VAL A 654 9.55 6.82 40.88
CA VAL A 654 10.04 8.19 40.67
C VAL A 654 10.14 8.91 42.01
N ILE A 655 9.08 8.84 42.83
CA ILE A 655 9.05 9.39 44.19
C ILE A 655 10.18 8.79 45.05
N SER A 656 10.33 7.46 45.05
CA SER A 656 11.42 6.79 45.77
C SER A 656 12.80 7.25 45.30
N GLY A 657 12.98 7.49 44.00
CA GLY A 657 14.18 8.06 43.43
C GLY A 657 14.45 9.48 43.93
N LEU A 658 13.46 10.37 43.87
CA LEU A 658 13.56 11.75 44.34
C LEU A 658 13.92 11.79 45.84
N GLN A 659 13.26 10.98 46.66
CA GLN A 659 13.57 10.81 48.09
C GLN A 659 15.00 10.32 48.32
N LYS A 660 15.42 9.27 47.59
CA LYS A 660 16.77 8.70 47.70
C LYS A 660 17.88 9.70 47.40
N TYR A 661 17.63 10.63 46.46
CA TYR A 661 18.60 11.65 46.07
C TYR A 661 18.41 12.99 46.77
N GLY A 662 17.44 13.11 47.68
CA GLY A 662 17.16 14.35 48.42
C GLY A 662 16.66 15.49 47.54
N LEU A 663 15.98 15.18 46.44
CA LEU A 663 15.43 16.17 45.52
C LEU A 663 14.06 16.65 46.04
N PRO A 664 13.79 17.96 46.06
CA PRO A 664 12.51 18.49 46.53
C PRO A 664 11.37 18.09 45.59
N PHE A 665 10.25 17.66 46.15
CA PHE A 665 9.01 17.42 45.43
C PHE A 665 7.79 17.46 46.36
N GLU A 666 6.63 17.75 45.78
CA GLU A 666 5.35 17.65 46.46
C GLU A 666 4.55 16.46 45.88
N GLU A 667 3.87 15.70 46.73
CA GLU A 667 3.15 14.48 46.32
C GLU A 667 1.95 14.73 45.40
N TRP A 668 1.48 15.98 45.27
CA TRP A 668 0.40 16.35 44.34
C TRP A 668 0.92 16.70 42.94
N GLU A 669 2.23 16.80 42.72
CA GLU A 669 2.78 17.14 41.41
C GLU A 669 2.45 16.06 40.38
N GLU A 670 2.20 16.47 39.14
CA GLU A 670 1.97 15.55 38.03
C GLU A 670 3.16 14.59 37.84
N THR A 671 2.88 13.34 37.50
CA THR A 671 3.92 12.30 37.39
C THR A 671 5.01 12.68 36.39
N GLU A 672 4.66 13.34 35.27
CA GLU A 672 5.66 13.80 34.30
C GLU A 672 6.57 14.90 34.86
N ALA A 673 6.05 15.84 35.64
CA ALA A 673 6.89 16.86 36.28
C ALA A 673 7.91 16.24 37.25
N LEU A 674 7.49 15.21 37.99
CA LEU A 674 8.38 14.42 38.87
C LEU A 674 9.43 13.64 38.05
N ARG A 675 9.02 13.05 36.92
CA ARG A 675 9.93 12.35 35.99
C ARG A 675 10.97 13.29 35.43
N ASP A 676 10.57 14.47 34.96
CA ASP A 676 11.48 15.48 34.40
C ASP A 676 12.50 15.96 35.42
N ARG A 677 12.08 16.19 36.67
CA ARG A 677 13.00 16.55 37.76
C ARG A 677 14.03 15.47 38.03
N LEU A 678 13.59 14.21 38.06
CA LEU A 678 14.50 13.07 38.23
C LEU A 678 15.42 12.90 37.01
N ALA A 679 14.91 13.11 35.79
CA ALA A 679 15.69 13.07 34.55
C ALA A 679 16.80 14.13 34.56
N ALA A 680 16.47 15.36 34.94
CA ALA A 680 17.43 16.47 35.06
C ALA A 680 18.55 16.15 36.07
N PHE A 681 18.22 15.53 37.21
CA PHE A 681 19.24 15.08 38.15
C PHE A 681 20.20 14.04 37.55
N TYR A 682 19.68 13.08 36.77
CA TYR A 682 20.53 12.11 36.08
C TYR A 682 21.36 12.76 34.98
N ALA A 683 20.80 13.72 34.25
CA ALA A 683 21.49 14.48 33.21
C ALA A 683 22.76 15.16 33.76
N GLU A 684 22.67 15.79 34.93
CA GLU A 684 23.81 16.45 35.60
C GLU A 684 24.98 15.52 35.93
N ARG A 685 24.79 14.20 35.87
CA ARG A 685 25.84 13.21 36.11
C ARG A 685 26.53 12.71 34.85
N THR A 686 26.04 13.11 33.68
CA THR A 686 26.62 12.80 32.38
C THR A 686 27.52 13.94 31.90
N LEU A 687 28.29 13.74 30.83
CA LEU A 687 29.17 14.79 30.26
C LEU A 687 28.39 15.85 29.48
N THR A 688 27.32 15.46 28.80
CA THR A 688 26.49 16.37 27.98
C THR A 688 25.57 17.25 28.81
N LYS A 689 25.28 16.87 30.07
CA LYS A 689 24.35 17.60 30.96
C LYS A 689 22.93 17.73 30.39
N GLN A 690 22.54 16.81 29.51
CA GLN A 690 21.22 16.78 28.90
C GLN A 690 20.47 15.51 29.32
N ALA A 691 19.16 15.63 29.48
CA ALA A 691 18.31 14.49 29.72
C ALA A 691 18.29 13.61 28.46
N ILE A 692 18.33 12.30 28.65
CA ILE A 692 18.28 11.34 27.56
C ILE A 692 16.82 10.94 27.39
N LEU A 693 16.32 11.11 26.17
CA LEU A 693 14.93 10.87 25.81
C LEU A 693 14.76 9.55 25.03
N PRO A 694 13.54 8.99 24.99
CA PRO A 694 13.23 7.86 24.11
C PRO A 694 13.60 8.12 22.63
N GLU A 695 13.45 9.35 22.16
CA GLU A 695 13.75 9.75 20.78
C GLU A 695 15.25 9.65 20.47
N ASP A 696 16.13 9.95 21.43
CA ASP A 696 17.58 9.80 21.27
C ASP A 696 17.97 8.33 21.06
N GLN A 697 17.28 7.42 21.76
CA GLN A 697 17.44 5.98 21.60
C GLN A 697 16.88 5.51 20.26
N ALA A 698 15.78 6.13 19.81
CA ALA A 698 15.17 5.81 18.53
C ALA A 698 16.04 6.18 17.34
N GLU A 699 16.74 7.33 17.37
CA GLU A 699 17.71 7.70 16.34
C GLU A 699 18.87 6.71 16.24
N ALA A 700 19.38 6.23 17.38
CA ALA A 700 20.45 5.24 17.40
C ALA A 700 19.99 3.86 16.89
N ALA A 701 18.78 3.42 17.26
CA ALA A 701 18.19 2.19 16.72
C ALA A 701 18.00 2.30 15.20
N TYR A 702 17.47 3.42 14.72
CA TYR A 702 17.33 3.72 13.30
C TYR A 702 18.68 3.63 12.57
N LEU A 703 19.73 4.25 13.10
CA LEU A 703 21.07 4.21 12.51
C LEU A 703 21.65 2.78 12.44
N LEU A 704 21.37 1.94 13.43
CA LEU A 704 21.81 0.54 13.44
C LEU A 704 21.04 -0.31 12.42
N MET A 705 19.78 0.04 12.12
CA MET A 705 18.96 -0.66 11.13
C MET A 705 19.23 -0.18 9.70
N SER A 706 19.47 1.12 9.50
CA SER A 706 19.66 1.72 8.18
C SER A 706 20.92 1.23 7.45
N GLY A 707 21.03 1.60 6.16
CA GLY A 707 22.19 1.26 5.33
C GLY A 707 23.49 1.94 5.78
N ALA A 708 23.41 2.99 6.60
CA ALA A 708 24.57 3.77 7.04
C ALA A 708 25.61 2.94 7.82
N LEU A 709 25.17 1.93 8.58
CA LEU A 709 26.03 1.02 9.33
C LEU A 709 26.00 -0.43 8.81
N ALA A 710 25.85 -0.60 7.49
CA ALA A 710 25.80 -1.91 6.84
C ALA A 710 27.04 -2.81 7.05
N LYS A 711 28.15 -2.26 7.56
CA LYS A 711 29.39 -3.01 7.88
C LYS A 711 29.63 -3.19 9.38
N THR A 712 28.62 -2.92 10.21
CA THR A 712 28.71 -2.98 11.67
C THR A 712 27.78 -4.06 12.23
N THR A 713 28.37 -5.02 12.94
CA THR A 713 27.67 -6.09 13.66
C THR A 713 28.46 -6.46 14.93
N GLY A 714 27.78 -7.02 15.93
CA GLY A 714 28.33 -7.40 17.24
C GLY A 714 28.71 -6.23 18.16
N GLN A 715 28.30 -5.00 17.81
CA GLN A 715 28.67 -3.79 18.56
C GLN A 715 27.57 -3.37 19.53
N ILE A 716 27.96 -2.68 20.60
CA ILE A 716 27.06 -2.04 21.55
C ILE A 716 27.21 -0.53 21.40
N LEU A 717 26.13 0.15 21.05
CA LEU A 717 26.08 1.60 20.92
C LEU A 717 25.47 2.21 22.18
N ASN A 718 26.28 2.96 22.92
CA ASN A 718 25.80 3.70 24.08
C ASN A 718 25.11 5.00 23.65
N VAL A 719 23.93 5.27 24.20
CA VAL A 719 23.27 6.57 24.14
C VAL A 719 23.01 6.99 25.58
N ASP A 720 24.04 7.57 26.20
CA ASP A 720 24.16 7.67 27.65
C ASP A 720 24.56 9.07 28.16
N GLY A 721 24.57 10.07 27.29
CA GLY A 721 25.00 11.43 27.61
C GLY A 721 26.50 11.55 27.93
N GLY A 722 27.29 10.52 27.67
CA GLY A 722 28.71 10.43 28.02
C GLY A 722 28.92 9.95 29.46
N LEU A 723 28.31 8.84 29.85
CA LEU A 723 28.53 8.25 31.17
C LEU A 723 29.95 7.67 31.24
N VAL A 724 30.86 8.36 31.93
CA VAL A 724 32.30 8.05 31.92
C VAL A 724 32.59 6.62 32.38
N GLU A 725 31.85 6.12 33.36
CA GLU A 725 32.01 4.77 33.87
C GLU A 725 31.68 3.70 32.83
N ALA A 726 30.87 4.02 31.82
CA ALA A 726 30.41 3.11 30.77
C ALA A 726 31.30 3.08 29.52
N PHE A 727 32.41 3.83 29.50
CA PHE A 727 33.33 3.85 28.37
C PHE A 727 33.99 2.48 28.19
N LEU A 728 33.60 1.79 27.12
CA LEU A 728 34.21 0.54 26.69
C LEU A 728 35.64 0.82 26.22
N ARG A 729 36.60 0.00 26.66
CA ARG A 729 38.03 0.12 26.34
C ARG A 729 38.54 -1.11 25.64
#